data_AF-A0AAU9ZCU2-F1
#
_entry.id   AF-A0AAU9ZCU2-F1
#
_cell.length_a   1.000
_cell.length_b   1.000
_cell.length_c   1.000
_cell.angle_alpha   90.00
_cell.angle_beta   90.00
_cell.angle_gamma   90.00
#
_symmetry.space_group_name_H-M   'P 1'
#
loop_
_entity.id
_entity.type
_entity.pdbx_description
1 polymer ?
#
loop_
_entity_poly.entity_id
_entity_poly.type
_entity_poly.pdbx_seq_one_letter_code
_entity_poly.pdbx_strand_id
1 'polypeptide(L)'
;MCGSASALVQERAGGHRNTQPNPFPEKQCSLQSCWLRLALPSLSLRFKDSVQTLGYVDGWNRVHCISPLLYESGHIPFTISLDNGRSFPHTGTWLAAHPYKVSESEKSQLVNETRWQYYGTADTSGNLSLTWNSSLLPMPTVTIELWGYEETGKPYSDNWTAKWSYLYPLARNTPNSGFFTFIPKPASPEYQRWKVGAVRISSSRNYAGQQDVLALWTNDHALAWHLGDDFRADSVAWAREQCLAWEALEDELPDFLKELPDCPCTLAQARADSGRFFTDYGCDIEQGSVCTYHPGAVHCVRSVQASPRYGSGQQCCYTAAGTQLLTSDSTSGSTPDRGHDWGAPPYRTPPRVPGMSHWLYDVISFYYCCLWAPECSRYMKRRPSSDCRSYRPPRLASAFGDPHFVTFDGTSFSFGGSGEYVLLESTLTDLRVQGRAQPGTMPNGTQARGTGLTAVAVQEDNSDVVEVRLAGRPRALQVLLNQKALSFTEQNWMDLKGMFLSVASEDKVSIMLSSGAGLEVGIQGPFLSVAVLLPEKFLTHTHGLLGTLNDNPKDDFTLRNGQVLPPNASAQHLFQFGADWVVSNTSSLFTYDSWFLVYKFVNRPKHDPNFKLLFPHEITLSPSKAEEVDRLCGSDRFCIHDVLSTGNQSVGNATRAAHQLHLQRLESLQPVVSCGWLHPPSNGHKEGLKYLAGSSVHFSCNSGYSLVGSETSICRADGTWSMPTPECQPGRSYAVLLGIIFGGLGIVALISIVYVLLHRRRKGNMTMWSSQP
;
A
#
# COMPACT_ATOMS: atom_id res chain seq x y z
N MET A 1 -1.31 -15.02 11.12
CA MET A 1 -0.76 -16.32 11.62
C MET A 1 -0.22 -16.12 13.04
N CYS A 2 -0.30 -17.13 13.90
CA CYS A 2 -0.10 -16.99 15.35
C CYS A 2 1.34 -16.62 15.75
N GLY A 3 1.47 -15.69 16.68
CA GLY A 3 2.70 -15.38 17.44
C GLY A 3 2.33 -15.13 18.90
N SER A 4 3.24 -15.45 19.82
CA SER A 4 3.05 -15.20 21.26
C SER A 4 3.09 -13.69 21.53
N ALA A 5 1.93 -13.05 21.75
CA ALA A 5 1.85 -11.63 22.07
C ALA A 5 1.73 -11.41 23.59
N SER A 6 2.45 -10.41 24.09
CA SER A 6 2.30 -9.91 25.46
C SER A 6 1.17 -8.88 25.49
N ALA A 7 0.13 -9.12 26.29
CA ALA A 7 -1.02 -8.22 26.41
C ALA A 7 -0.92 -7.31 27.64
N LEU A 8 -1.26 -6.02 27.46
CA LEU A 8 -1.55 -5.11 28.57
C LEU A 8 -2.88 -5.50 29.23
N VAL A 9 -2.82 -6.17 30.38
CA VAL A 9 -4.00 -6.47 31.22
C VAL A 9 -4.25 -5.29 32.15
N GLN A 10 -5.44 -4.69 32.09
CA GLN A 10 -5.81 -3.56 32.94
C GLN A 10 -6.53 -4.09 34.20
N GLU A 11 -5.92 -3.94 35.38
CA GLU A 11 -6.60 -4.13 36.67
C GLU A 11 -7.47 -2.91 36.97
N ARG A 12 -8.73 -3.13 37.39
CA ARG A 12 -9.49 -2.11 38.10
C ARG A 12 -9.04 -2.12 39.57
N ALA A 13 -8.12 -1.24 39.94
CA ALA A 13 -7.75 -1.02 41.33
C ALA A 13 -7.96 0.46 41.72
N GLY A 14 -8.73 0.68 42.79
CA GLY A 14 -8.88 1.99 43.42
C GLY A 14 -7.75 2.29 44.41
N GLY A 15 -7.33 3.56 44.44
CA GLY A 15 -6.81 4.25 45.64
C GLY A 15 -5.34 4.05 46.05
N HIS A 16 -4.58 5.17 45.93
CA HIS A 16 -3.45 5.65 46.76
C HIS A 16 -1.94 5.38 46.43
N ARG A 17 -1.29 6.49 46.01
CA ARG A 17 0.01 7.14 46.35
C ARG A 17 1.39 6.45 46.22
N ASN A 18 2.22 7.13 45.41
CA ASN A 18 3.65 7.50 45.49
C ASN A 18 4.76 6.42 45.52
N THR A 19 5.64 6.41 44.50
CA THR A 19 7.01 7.02 44.48
C THR A 19 7.71 6.81 43.12
N GLN A 20 8.81 7.54 42.88
CA GLN A 20 9.46 7.90 41.60
C GLN A 20 10.69 6.99 41.23
N PRO A 21 11.50 7.23 40.16
CA PRO A 21 11.74 6.25 39.09
C PRO A 21 13.18 5.68 38.99
N ASN A 22 13.37 4.61 38.21
CA ASN A 22 14.68 4.16 37.69
C ASN A 22 14.58 3.70 36.21
N PRO A 23 15.66 3.80 35.40
CA PRO A 23 15.61 3.69 33.93
C PRO A 23 16.11 2.34 33.36
N PHE A 24 15.51 1.89 32.25
CA PHE A 24 15.96 1.00 31.14
C PHE A 24 14.83 0.05 30.67
N PRO A 25 14.65 -0.19 29.35
CA PRO A 25 13.43 -0.82 28.83
C PRO A 25 13.61 -2.31 28.50
N GLU A 26 13.10 -3.18 29.36
CA GLU A 26 12.53 -4.48 28.96
C GLU A 26 11.01 -4.36 29.15
N LYS A 27 10.21 -4.48 28.09
CA LYS A 27 8.74 -4.46 28.24
C LYS A 27 8.26 -5.86 28.66
N GLN A 28 8.25 -6.07 29.97
CA GLN A 28 7.65 -7.19 30.69
C GLN A 28 6.24 -6.79 31.17
N CYS A 29 5.25 -7.69 31.01
CA CYS A 29 4.03 -7.63 31.82
C CYS A 29 4.28 -8.40 33.13
N SER A 30 4.55 -7.68 34.21
CA SER A 30 4.62 -8.20 35.58
C SER A 30 3.27 -7.96 36.27
N LEU A 31 2.49 -9.03 36.51
CA LEU A 31 1.41 -9.01 37.51
C LEU A 31 2.06 -9.22 38.88
N GLN A 32 2.40 -8.13 39.55
CA GLN A 32 2.96 -8.16 40.90
C GLN A 32 1.84 -8.00 41.93
N SER A 33 1.36 -9.10 42.52
CA SER A 33 1.40 -9.34 43.98
C SER A 33 0.40 -10.38 44.51
N CYS A 34 0.91 -11.18 45.46
CA CYS A 34 0.25 -11.90 46.57
C CYS A 34 -0.29 -13.33 46.39
N TRP A 35 0.58 -14.28 46.80
CA TRP A 35 0.30 -15.48 47.61
C TRP A 35 -0.84 -16.42 47.20
N LEU A 36 -0.49 -17.53 46.54
CA LEU A 36 -0.42 -18.88 47.15
C LEU A 36 -0.01 -19.88 46.05
N ARG A 37 0.85 -20.85 46.40
CA ARG A 37 1.07 -22.08 45.62
C ARG A 37 -0.22 -22.92 45.64
N LEU A 38 -1.21 -22.52 44.87
CA LEU A 38 -2.40 -23.30 44.57
C LEU A 38 -2.40 -23.53 43.05
N ALA A 39 -2.63 -24.78 42.65
CA ALA A 39 -2.70 -25.20 41.26
C ALA A 39 -3.52 -24.19 40.46
N LEU A 40 -2.87 -23.48 39.53
CA LEU A 40 -3.55 -22.48 38.71
C LEU A 40 -4.66 -23.21 37.94
N PRO A 41 -5.95 -22.84 38.10
CA PRO A 41 -7.01 -23.30 37.22
C PRO A 41 -6.66 -22.94 35.77
N SER A 42 -7.12 -23.75 34.82
CA SER A 42 -6.89 -23.58 33.39
C SER A 42 -7.30 -22.19 32.91
N LEU A 43 -6.31 -21.43 32.41
CA LEU A 43 -6.50 -20.12 31.80
C LEU A 43 -7.29 -20.27 30.50
N SER A 44 -8.46 -19.63 30.44
CA SER A 44 -9.33 -19.65 29.26
C SER A 44 -9.46 -18.26 28.69
N LEU A 45 -9.32 -18.14 27.37
CA LEU A 45 -9.48 -16.90 26.64
C LEU A 45 -10.70 -16.99 25.75
N ARG A 46 -11.37 -15.87 25.54
CA ARG A 46 -12.49 -15.77 24.60
C ARG A 46 -12.26 -14.58 23.67
N PHE A 47 -12.00 -14.88 22.41
CA PHE A 47 -11.83 -13.90 21.34
C PHE A 47 -13.18 -13.61 20.70
N LYS A 48 -13.48 -12.32 20.46
CA LYS A 48 -14.74 -11.86 19.85
C LYS A 48 -16.00 -12.46 20.47
N ASP A 49 -15.97 -12.67 21.78
CA ASP A 49 -17.07 -13.24 22.56
C ASP A 49 -17.52 -14.66 22.19
N SER A 50 -16.83 -15.35 21.25
CA SER A 50 -17.28 -16.65 20.74
C SER A 50 -16.19 -17.73 20.67
N VAL A 51 -14.93 -17.38 20.38
CA VAL A 51 -13.86 -18.37 20.17
C VAL A 51 -13.07 -18.57 21.46
N GLN A 52 -13.21 -19.73 22.09
CA GLN A 52 -12.50 -20.05 23.32
C GLN A 52 -11.19 -20.80 23.06
N THR A 53 -10.09 -20.30 23.60
CA THR A 53 -8.77 -20.95 23.54
C THR A 53 -8.18 -21.10 24.93
N LEU A 54 -7.19 -21.99 25.06
CA LEU A 54 -6.45 -22.18 26.30
C LEU A 54 -5.19 -21.30 26.29
N GLY A 55 -4.78 -20.85 27.47
CA GLY A 55 -3.48 -20.24 27.67
C GLY A 55 -2.70 -20.92 28.79
N TYR A 56 -1.50 -20.42 29.08
CA TYR A 56 -0.66 -20.96 30.15
C TYR A 56 0.10 -19.85 30.88
N VAL A 57 0.62 -20.18 32.05
CA VAL A 57 1.51 -19.29 32.81
C VAL A 57 2.90 -19.89 32.81
N ASP A 58 3.92 -19.10 32.44
CA ASP A 58 5.30 -19.59 32.41
C ASP A 58 5.97 -19.60 33.80
N GLY A 59 7.20 -20.12 33.86
CA GLY A 59 7.99 -20.21 35.09
C GLY A 59 8.34 -18.86 35.74
N TRP A 60 8.08 -17.74 35.05
CA TRP A 60 8.25 -16.37 35.55
C TRP A 60 6.90 -15.71 35.89
N ASN A 61 5.82 -16.49 36.02
CA ASN A 61 4.46 -16.02 36.27
C ASN A 61 3.90 -15.09 35.16
N ARG A 62 4.36 -15.21 33.92
CA ARG A 62 3.81 -14.46 32.79
C ARG A 62 2.69 -15.24 32.13
N VAL A 63 1.61 -14.53 31.82
CA VAL A 63 0.41 -15.09 31.17
C VAL A 63 0.63 -15.12 29.66
N HIS A 64 0.54 -16.32 29.07
CA HIS A 64 0.65 -16.56 27.63
C HIS A 64 -0.70 -16.96 27.06
N CYS A 65 -1.11 -16.25 26.01
CA CYS A 65 -2.41 -16.39 25.37
C CYS A 65 -2.23 -17.04 24.00
N ILE A 66 -2.91 -18.17 23.73
CA ILE A 66 -2.86 -18.79 22.41
C ILE A 66 -3.99 -18.21 21.57
N SER A 67 -3.65 -17.48 20.51
CA SER A 67 -4.63 -16.96 19.55
C SER A 67 -5.20 -18.09 18.70
N PRO A 68 -6.50 -18.06 18.36
CA PRO A 68 -7.04 -18.97 17.37
C PRO A 68 -6.49 -18.66 15.96
N LEU A 69 -6.79 -19.53 15.00
CA LEU A 69 -6.62 -19.17 13.58
C LEU A 69 -7.56 -18.01 13.22
N LEU A 70 -6.98 -16.86 12.89
CA LEU A 70 -7.69 -15.63 12.58
C LEU A 70 -7.64 -15.35 11.08
N TYR A 71 -8.81 -14.99 10.55
CA TYR A 71 -9.05 -14.64 9.13
C TYR A 71 -9.27 -13.13 8.99
N GLU A 72 -8.59 -12.34 9.82
CA GLU A 72 -8.83 -10.90 9.98
C GLU A 72 -7.58 -10.23 10.55
N SER A 73 -7.38 -8.97 10.20
CA SER A 73 -6.30 -8.11 10.68
C SER A 73 -6.82 -7.00 11.61
N GLY A 74 -5.91 -6.32 12.31
CA GLY A 74 -6.24 -5.21 13.21
C GLY A 74 -6.46 -5.63 14.67
N HIS A 75 -7.00 -4.74 15.50
CA HIS A 75 -7.18 -5.02 16.93
C HIS A 75 -8.36 -5.95 17.20
N ILE A 76 -8.06 -7.13 17.74
CA ILE A 76 -9.03 -8.16 18.10
C ILE A 76 -9.28 -8.10 19.61
N PRO A 77 -10.52 -7.81 20.04
CA PRO A 77 -10.85 -7.83 21.46
C PRO A 77 -10.90 -9.27 21.98
N PHE A 78 -10.41 -9.46 23.19
CA PHE A 78 -10.50 -10.72 23.90
C PHE A 78 -10.78 -10.51 25.38
N THR A 79 -11.33 -11.55 26.01
CA THR A 79 -11.59 -11.58 27.45
C THR A 79 -10.90 -12.78 28.08
N ILE A 80 -10.42 -12.64 29.32
CA ILE A 80 -9.66 -13.68 30.04
C ILE A 80 -10.47 -14.17 31.24
N SER A 81 -10.50 -15.50 31.40
CA SER A 81 -11.03 -16.22 32.54
C SER A 81 -9.90 -16.92 33.29
N LEU A 82 -9.89 -16.71 34.62
CA LEU A 82 -9.00 -17.39 35.57
C LEU A 82 -9.74 -18.49 36.35
N ASP A 83 -10.97 -18.83 35.97
CA ASP A 83 -11.84 -19.78 36.69
C ASP A 83 -12.40 -20.86 35.75
N ASN A 84 -11.61 -21.25 34.76
CA ASN A 84 -11.92 -22.28 33.76
C ASN A 84 -13.18 -21.96 32.93
N GLY A 85 -13.28 -20.71 32.48
CA GLY A 85 -14.35 -20.23 31.59
C GLY A 85 -15.67 -19.90 32.28
N ARG A 86 -15.74 -19.91 33.62
CA ARG A 86 -16.98 -19.57 34.35
C ARG A 86 -17.28 -18.07 34.34
N SER A 87 -16.26 -17.24 34.45
CA SER A 87 -16.35 -15.79 34.34
C SER A 87 -15.19 -15.20 33.55
N PHE A 88 -15.43 -14.09 32.84
CA PHE A 88 -14.44 -13.39 32.02
C PHE A 88 -14.27 -11.93 32.47
N PRO A 89 -13.76 -11.68 33.69
CA PRO A 89 -13.72 -10.33 34.26
C PRO A 89 -12.64 -9.42 33.66
N HIS A 90 -11.65 -9.99 32.96
CA HIS A 90 -10.55 -9.23 32.35
C HIS A 90 -10.76 -9.09 30.84
N THR A 91 -10.39 -7.93 30.30
CA THR A 91 -10.50 -7.63 28.87
C THR A 91 -9.16 -7.10 28.35
N GLY A 92 -8.89 -7.35 27.07
CA GLY A 92 -7.69 -6.90 26.37
C GLY A 92 -7.91 -6.83 24.87
N THR A 93 -6.92 -6.32 24.17
CA THR A 93 -6.88 -6.25 22.70
C THR A 93 -5.58 -6.84 22.19
N TRP A 94 -5.66 -7.62 21.12
CA TRP A 94 -4.54 -8.25 20.44
C TRP A 94 -4.42 -7.71 19.01
N LEU A 95 -3.23 -7.36 18.55
CA LEU A 95 -3.04 -6.89 17.17
C LEU A 95 -2.83 -8.08 16.23
N ALA A 96 -3.79 -8.28 15.32
CA ALA A 96 -3.72 -9.27 14.27
C ALA A 96 -2.93 -8.73 13.07
N ALA A 97 -1.72 -9.25 12.90
CA ALA A 97 -0.81 -8.89 11.83
C ALA A 97 -1.07 -9.69 10.54
N HIS A 98 -0.84 -9.03 9.39
CA HIS A 98 -0.66 -9.72 8.11
C HIS A 98 0.52 -10.71 8.20
N PRO A 99 0.43 -11.95 7.67
CA PRO A 99 1.46 -12.99 7.86
C PRO A 99 2.87 -12.56 7.46
N TYR A 100 3.02 -11.89 6.32
CA TYR A 100 4.31 -11.39 5.82
C TYR A 100 4.95 -10.29 6.67
N LYS A 101 4.23 -9.79 7.67
CA LYS A 101 4.65 -8.66 8.50
C LYS A 101 4.97 -9.08 9.93
N VAL A 102 4.79 -10.36 10.24
CA VAL A 102 5.34 -10.97 11.46
C VAL A 102 6.86 -10.99 11.32
N SER A 103 7.57 -10.61 12.39
CA SER A 103 9.03 -10.58 12.41
C SER A 103 9.61 -11.93 12.00
N GLU A 104 10.68 -11.89 11.22
CA GLU A 104 11.46 -13.07 10.85
C GLU A 104 11.95 -13.87 12.07
N SER A 105 12.16 -13.20 13.21
CA SER A 105 12.55 -13.86 14.46
C SER A 105 11.42 -14.65 15.13
N GLU A 106 10.16 -14.39 14.76
CA GLU A 106 8.95 -14.92 15.40
C GLU A 106 8.24 -15.99 14.57
N LYS A 107 8.77 -16.30 13.38
CA LYS A 107 8.20 -17.29 12.45
C LYS A 107 9.23 -18.33 12.03
N SER A 108 8.77 -19.36 11.33
CA SER A 108 9.66 -20.31 10.66
C SER A 108 9.91 -19.87 9.22
N GLN A 109 11.10 -20.19 8.70
CA GLN A 109 11.58 -19.69 7.41
C GLN A 109 11.89 -20.84 6.45
N LEU A 110 11.42 -20.68 5.22
CA LEU A 110 11.76 -21.56 4.11
C LEU A 110 13.16 -21.21 3.59
N VAL A 111 14.11 -22.13 3.73
CA VAL A 111 15.45 -21.95 3.18
C VAL A 111 15.36 -22.07 1.66
N ASN A 112 15.73 -21.01 0.95
CA ASN A 112 15.55 -20.85 -0.50
C ASN A 112 14.08 -21.06 -0.90
N GLU A 113 13.24 -20.10 -0.50
CA GLU A 113 11.80 -20.13 -0.73
C GLU A 113 11.43 -20.37 -2.21
N THR A 114 12.18 -19.78 -3.15
CA THR A 114 12.00 -20.03 -4.59
C THR A 114 12.07 -21.52 -4.92
N ARG A 115 13.02 -22.27 -4.34
CA ARG A 115 13.11 -23.73 -4.59
C ARG A 115 11.88 -24.48 -4.09
N TRP A 116 11.28 -24.07 -2.97
CA TRP A 116 10.03 -24.66 -2.47
C TRP A 116 8.89 -24.43 -3.47
N GLN A 117 8.77 -23.19 -3.95
CA GLN A 117 7.69 -22.75 -4.83
C GLN A 117 7.84 -23.19 -6.30
N TYR A 118 9.01 -23.70 -6.68
CA TYR A 118 9.26 -24.22 -8.04
C TYR A 118 9.57 -25.72 -8.06
N TYR A 119 9.57 -26.39 -6.91
CA TYR A 119 9.99 -27.79 -6.81
C TYR A 119 9.21 -28.72 -7.76
N GLY A 120 9.92 -29.38 -8.66
CA GLY A 120 9.33 -30.24 -9.70
C GLY A 120 9.39 -29.63 -11.10
N THR A 121 9.74 -28.35 -11.21
CA THR A 121 10.16 -27.72 -12.48
C THR A 121 11.65 -28.02 -12.77
N ALA A 122 12.15 -27.62 -13.94
CA ALA A 122 13.55 -27.79 -14.31
C ALA A 122 14.51 -27.26 -13.23
N ASP A 123 15.56 -28.02 -12.92
CA ASP A 123 16.64 -27.65 -11.97
C ASP A 123 16.23 -27.40 -10.51
N THR A 124 15.05 -27.83 -10.07
CA THR A 124 14.55 -27.58 -8.70
C THR A 124 14.43 -28.79 -7.78
N SER A 125 14.91 -29.96 -8.21
CA SER A 125 14.89 -31.21 -7.41
C SER A 125 15.86 -31.18 -6.22
N GLY A 126 15.65 -32.02 -5.19
CA GLY A 126 16.60 -32.26 -4.09
C GLY A 126 16.02 -31.98 -2.70
N ASN A 127 16.87 -31.60 -1.75
CA ASN A 127 16.43 -31.36 -0.38
C ASN A 127 15.80 -29.98 -0.23
N LEU A 128 14.69 -29.91 0.49
CA LEU A 128 14.11 -28.68 1.02
C LEU A 128 14.44 -28.54 2.50
N SER A 129 14.57 -27.31 2.99
CA SER A 129 14.98 -27.06 4.37
C SER A 129 14.22 -25.89 5.00
N LEU A 130 13.97 -26.00 6.30
CA LEU A 130 13.17 -25.11 7.12
C LEU A 130 13.97 -24.76 8.37
N THR A 131 14.01 -23.48 8.76
CA THR A 131 14.68 -22.98 9.97
C THR A 131 13.70 -22.27 10.90
N TRP A 132 13.96 -22.30 12.21
CA TRP A 132 13.19 -21.53 13.20
C TRP A 132 14.00 -21.29 14.48
N ASN A 133 13.59 -20.31 15.27
CA ASN A 133 14.13 -20.11 16.61
C ASN A 133 13.56 -21.17 17.58
N SER A 134 14.39 -22.15 17.96
CA SER A 134 13.98 -23.25 18.84
C SER A 134 13.54 -22.79 20.24
N SER A 135 13.97 -21.61 20.70
CA SER A 135 13.59 -21.07 22.01
C SER A 135 12.14 -20.60 22.10
N LEU A 136 11.49 -20.32 20.97
CA LEU A 136 10.07 -19.91 20.93
C LEU A 136 9.10 -21.07 21.18
N LEU A 137 9.56 -22.30 20.98
CA LEU A 137 8.84 -23.52 21.32
C LEU A 137 9.67 -24.27 22.36
N PRO A 138 9.55 -23.98 23.67
CA PRO A 138 10.42 -24.55 24.71
C PRO A 138 10.09 -26.02 25.03
N MET A 139 10.00 -26.85 24.00
CA MET A 139 9.67 -28.26 24.03
C MET A 139 10.84 -29.08 23.45
N PRO A 140 11.11 -30.29 23.99
CA PRO A 140 12.23 -31.10 23.52
C PRO A 140 12.00 -31.69 22.12
N THR A 141 10.73 -31.93 21.77
CA THR A 141 10.34 -32.51 20.47
C THR A 141 9.19 -31.75 19.83
N VAL A 142 9.26 -31.62 18.51
CA VAL A 142 8.30 -30.91 17.66
C VAL A 142 7.74 -31.81 16.56
N THR A 143 6.53 -31.48 16.14
CA THR A 143 5.85 -32.05 14.98
C THR A 143 5.75 -30.97 13.92
N ILE A 144 6.11 -31.32 12.69
CA ILE A 144 6.13 -30.43 11.53
C ILE A 144 5.02 -30.87 10.61
N GLU A 145 4.14 -29.95 10.24
CA GLU A 145 2.85 -30.25 9.60
C GLU A 145 2.61 -29.36 8.41
N LEU A 146 1.95 -29.89 7.39
CA LEU A 146 1.44 -29.11 6.28
C LEU A 146 -0.03 -28.76 6.51
N TRP A 147 -0.35 -27.48 6.34
CA TRP A 147 -1.70 -26.95 6.35
C TRP A 147 -2.00 -26.31 5.00
N GLY A 148 -3.17 -26.63 4.44
CA GLY A 148 -3.64 -26.09 3.17
C GLY A 148 -4.76 -25.08 3.38
N TYR A 149 -4.80 -24.06 2.53
CA TYR A 149 -5.87 -23.06 2.49
C TYR A 149 -6.77 -23.28 1.28
N GLU A 150 -8.08 -23.14 1.46
CA GLU A 150 -9.07 -23.19 0.38
C GLU A 150 -10.23 -22.21 0.64
N GLU A 151 -10.85 -21.74 -0.44
CA GLU A 151 -12.10 -20.99 -0.40
C GLU A 151 -13.15 -21.74 -1.22
N THR A 152 -14.27 -22.09 -0.60
CA THR A 152 -15.28 -22.98 -1.17
C THR A 152 -16.69 -22.41 -1.02
N GLY A 153 -17.60 -22.86 -1.87
CA GLY A 153 -18.95 -22.30 -1.97
C GLY A 153 -19.13 -21.50 -3.25
N LYS A 154 -20.26 -20.81 -3.37
CA LYS A 154 -20.58 -20.00 -4.55
C LYS A 154 -19.98 -18.60 -4.37
N PRO A 155 -19.14 -18.11 -5.31
CA PRO A 155 -18.57 -16.78 -5.26
C PRO A 155 -19.60 -15.67 -5.05
N TYR A 156 -19.22 -14.68 -4.24
CA TYR A 156 -20.02 -13.52 -3.82
C TYR A 156 -21.40 -13.89 -3.25
N SER A 157 -21.46 -14.98 -2.47
CA SER A 157 -22.66 -15.39 -1.73
C SER A 157 -22.36 -15.73 -0.28
N ASP A 158 -23.40 -15.83 0.55
CA ASP A 158 -23.28 -16.11 1.98
C ASP A 158 -22.66 -17.49 2.30
N ASN A 159 -22.61 -18.41 1.32
CA ASN A 159 -21.99 -19.73 1.50
C ASN A 159 -20.52 -19.79 1.02
N TRP A 160 -19.95 -18.67 0.55
CA TRP A 160 -18.54 -18.59 0.21
C TRP A 160 -17.71 -18.47 1.48
N THR A 161 -16.92 -19.50 1.77
CA THR A 161 -16.24 -19.64 3.05
C THR A 161 -14.77 -19.97 2.87
N ALA A 162 -13.94 -19.37 3.72
CA ALA A 162 -12.51 -19.62 3.80
C ALA A 162 -12.19 -20.69 4.86
N LYS A 163 -11.25 -21.58 4.57
CA LYS A 163 -10.88 -22.67 5.47
C LYS A 163 -9.41 -23.05 5.38
N TRP A 164 -8.77 -23.08 6.54
CA TRP A 164 -7.52 -23.80 6.79
C TRP A 164 -7.80 -25.25 7.18
N SER A 165 -7.12 -26.18 6.51
CA SER A 165 -7.23 -27.62 6.73
C SER A 165 -5.85 -28.22 7.02
N TYR A 166 -5.75 -28.99 8.10
CA TYR A 166 -4.61 -29.87 8.33
C TYR A 166 -4.58 -30.93 7.23
N LEU A 167 -3.42 -31.14 6.60
CA LEU A 167 -3.25 -32.16 5.57
C LEU A 167 -2.57 -33.40 6.17
N TYR A 168 -1.28 -33.31 6.49
CA TYR A 168 -0.48 -34.43 6.99
C TYR A 168 0.81 -33.94 7.67
N PRO A 169 1.50 -34.79 8.47
CA PRO A 169 2.75 -34.42 9.10
C PRO A 169 3.93 -34.66 8.14
N LEU A 170 4.86 -33.70 8.06
CA LEU A 170 6.15 -33.90 7.40
C LEU A 170 7.10 -34.71 8.29
N ALA A 171 7.06 -34.47 9.61
CA ALA A 171 7.78 -35.24 10.61
C ALA A 171 7.08 -35.17 11.97
N ARG A 172 7.24 -36.22 12.78
CA ARG A 172 6.71 -36.34 14.15
C ARG A 172 7.84 -36.65 15.11
N ASN A 173 7.69 -36.22 16.37
CA ASN A 173 8.67 -36.48 17.44
C ASN A 173 10.11 -36.08 17.06
N THR A 174 10.27 -35.01 16.27
CA THR A 174 11.56 -34.53 15.81
C THR A 174 12.22 -33.73 16.93
N PRO A 175 13.53 -33.91 17.21
CA PRO A 175 14.25 -33.05 18.15
C PRO A 175 14.12 -31.57 17.78
N ASN A 176 13.87 -30.70 18.76
CA ASN A 176 13.76 -29.26 18.52
C ASN A 176 15.15 -28.61 18.33
N SER A 177 15.75 -28.82 17.16
CA SER A 177 17.07 -28.30 16.80
C SER A 177 17.04 -26.92 16.13
N GLY A 178 15.86 -26.38 15.79
CA GLY A 178 15.73 -25.15 15.01
C GLY A 178 15.93 -25.33 13.49
N PHE A 179 16.09 -26.58 13.02
CA PHE A 179 16.33 -26.90 11.62
C PHE A 179 15.68 -28.23 11.23
N PHE A 180 15.11 -28.29 10.03
CA PHE A 180 14.56 -29.51 9.44
C PHE A 180 14.84 -29.58 7.94
N THR A 181 15.16 -30.78 7.44
CA THR A 181 15.42 -31.02 6.02
C THR A 181 14.76 -32.33 5.58
N PHE A 182 14.22 -32.35 4.37
CA PHE A 182 13.59 -33.54 3.79
C PHE A 182 13.63 -33.50 2.27
N ILE A 183 13.39 -34.65 1.64
CA ILE A 183 13.16 -34.77 0.20
C ILE A 183 11.65 -34.82 -0.04
N PRO A 184 11.06 -33.86 -0.77
CA PRO A 184 9.63 -33.84 -1.05
C PRO A 184 9.16 -35.05 -1.86
N LYS A 185 8.11 -35.70 -1.35
CA LYS A 185 7.34 -36.71 -2.07
C LYS A 185 6.00 -36.12 -2.49
N PRO A 186 5.46 -36.51 -3.66
CA PRO A 186 4.09 -36.15 -4.05
C PRO A 186 3.10 -36.52 -2.94
N ALA A 187 2.11 -35.65 -2.71
CA ALA A 187 1.05 -35.95 -1.78
C ALA A 187 0.12 -37.04 -2.32
N SER A 188 -0.63 -37.69 -1.43
CA SER A 188 -1.70 -38.60 -1.86
C SER A 188 -2.79 -37.83 -2.62
N PRO A 189 -3.50 -38.47 -3.57
CA PRO A 189 -4.45 -37.79 -4.47
C PRO A 189 -5.49 -36.92 -3.75
N GLU A 190 -5.96 -37.33 -2.57
CA GLU A 190 -6.92 -36.56 -1.77
C GLU A 190 -6.41 -35.18 -1.34
N TYR A 191 -5.09 -35.01 -1.18
CA TYR A 191 -4.49 -33.74 -0.77
C TYR A 191 -3.96 -32.90 -1.93
N GLN A 192 -3.78 -33.46 -3.13
CA GLN A 192 -3.19 -32.72 -4.25
C GLN A 192 -4.02 -31.51 -4.71
N ARG A 193 -5.29 -31.38 -4.29
CA ARG A 193 -6.13 -30.21 -4.59
C ARG A 193 -5.66 -28.91 -3.93
N TRP A 194 -4.88 -28.96 -2.85
CA TRP A 194 -4.38 -27.76 -2.18
C TRP A 194 -3.11 -27.25 -2.87
N LYS A 195 -3.13 -25.98 -3.29
CA LYS A 195 -2.05 -25.36 -4.07
C LYS A 195 -1.36 -24.23 -3.31
N VAL A 196 -1.99 -23.74 -2.25
CA VAL A 196 -1.49 -22.70 -1.36
C VAL A 196 -1.62 -23.21 0.08
N GLY A 197 -0.61 -22.94 0.89
CA GLY A 197 -0.61 -23.33 2.30
C GLY A 197 0.63 -22.88 3.03
N ALA A 198 0.78 -23.37 4.25
CA ALA A 198 1.89 -23.03 5.14
C ALA A 198 2.35 -24.25 5.95
N VAL A 199 3.61 -24.23 6.39
CA VAL A 199 4.15 -25.26 7.28
C VAL A 199 4.02 -24.78 8.72
N ARG A 200 3.46 -25.63 9.57
CA ARG A 200 3.28 -25.40 11.00
C ARG A 200 4.24 -26.27 11.81
N ILE A 201 4.87 -25.68 12.82
CA ILE A 201 5.70 -26.38 13.80
C ILE A 201 5.02 -26.26 15.17
N SER A 202 4.70 -27.39 15.79
CA SER A 202 4.06 -27.42 17.11
C SER A 202 4.68 -28.49 18.03
N SER A 203 4.35 -28.46 19.31
CA SER A 203 4.77 -29.50 20.27
C SER A 203 4.30 -30.89 19.85
N SER A 204 5.16 -31.91 19.96
CA SER A 204 4.75 -33.30 19.71
C SER A 204 3.86 -33.90 20.80
N ARG A 205 3.60 -33.17 21.89
CA ARG A 205 2.61 -33.57 22.89
C ARG A 205 1.18 -33.38 22.39
N ASN A 206 0.98 -32.48 21.42
CA ASN A 206 -0.29 -32.27 20.76
C ASN A 206 -0.50 -33.36 19.72
N TYR A 207 -1.74 -33.75 19.48
CA TYR A 207 -2.02 -34.65 18.35
C TYR A 207 -1.91 -33.86 17.04
N ALA A 208 -1.56 -34.57 15.96
CA ALA A 208 -1.32 -33.90 14.69
C ALA A 208 -2.60 -33.23 14.16
N GLY A 209 -2.49 -31.98 13.71
CA GLY A 209 -3.62 -31.19 13.24
C GLY A 209 -4.48 -30.55 14.34
N GLN A 210 -4.12 -30.70 15.63
CA GLN A 210 -4.83 -30.04 16.73
C GLN A 210 -4.87 -28.52 16.51
N GLN A 211 -6.07 -27.93 16.59
CA GLN A 211 -6.27 -26.49 16.42
C GLN A 211 -5.90 -25.71 17.70
N ASP A 212 -5.67 -24.41 17.54
CA ASP A 212 -5.49 -23.45 18.64
C ASP A 212 -4.40 -23.86 19.65
N VAL A 213 -3.26 -24.28 19.13
CA VAL A 213 -2.06 -24.63 19.90
C VAL A 213 -0.93 -23.64 19.65
N LEU A 214 -0.01 -23.51 20.61
CA LEU A 214 1.24 -22.77 20.42
C LEU A 214 2.02 -23.40 19.25
N ALA A 215 2.25 -22.60 18.21
CA ALA A 215 2.90 -23.05 16.99
C ALA A 215 3.62 -21.90 16.28
N LEU A 216 4.68 -22.25 15.55
CA LEU A 216 5.33 -21.37 14.58
C LEU A 216 4.82 -21.70 13.18
N TRP A 217 4.64 -20.69 12.35
CA TRP A 217 4.16 -20.84 10.99
C TRP A 217 5.16 -20.24 10.01
N THR A 218 5.27 -20.83 8.82
CA THR A 218 5.90 -20.14 7.69
C THR A 218 4.94 -19.09 7.13
N ASN A 219 5.45 -18.19 6.31
CA ASN A 219 4.56 -17.52 5.36
C ASN A 219 3.84 -18.57 4.50
N ASP A 220 2.67 -18.17 4.01
CA ASP A 220 2.00 -18.85 2.92
C ASP A 220 2.88 -18.87 1.66
N HIS A 221 2.73 -19.91 0.86
CA HIS A 221 3.51 -20.10 -0.37
C HIS A 221 2.83 -21.08 -1.31
N ALA A 222 3.24 -21.06 -2.58
CA ALA A 222 2.85 -22.06 -3.54
C ALA A 222 3.39 -23.45 -3.16
N LEU A 223 2.50 -24.45 -3.13
CA LEU A 223 2.80 -25.83 -2.71
C LEU A 223 3.31 -26.70 -3.88
N ALA A 224 4.20 -26.19 -4.74
CA ALA A 224 4.73 -26.95 -5.88
C ALA A 224 5.36 -28.30 -5.46
N TRP A 225 6.13 -28.29 -4.38
CA TRP A 225 6.78 -29.47 -3.80
C TRP A 225 5.82 -30.56 -3.31
N HIS A 226 4.55 -30.23 -3.12
CA HIS A 226 3.49 -31.13 -2.68
C HIS A 226 2.71 -31.76 -3.87
N LEU A 227 2.83 -31.17 -5.07
CA LEU A 227 2.10 -31.61 -6.26
C LEU A 227 2.51 -33.01 -6.74
N GLY A 228 1.58 -33.58 -7.52
CA GLY A 228 1.62 -34.93 -8.08
C GLY A 228 2.78 -35.19 -9.06
N ASP A 229 2.89 -36.45 -9.47
CA ASP A 229 3.88 -36.86 -10.48
C ASP A 229 3.57 -36.30 -11.88
N ASP A 230 2.32 -35.95 -12.16
CA ASP A 230 1.88 -35.25 -13.37
C ASP A 230 2.55 -33.87 -13.51
N PHE A 231 2.55 -33.07 -12.44
CA PHE A 231 3.26 -31.79 -12.40
C PHE A 231 4.77 -31.97 -12.55
N ARG A 232 5.36 -33.02 -11.95
CA ARG A 232 6.80 -33.28 -12.04
C ARG A 232 7.23 -33.82 -13.41
N ALA A 233 6.33 -34.53 -14.09
CA ALA A 233 6.59 -35.06 -15.42
C ALA A 233 6.54 -33.95 -16.48
N ASP A 234 5.56 -33.06 -16.41
CA ASP A 234 5.44 -31.91 -17.30
C ASP A 234 4.77 -30.71 -16.59
N SER A 235 5.58 -29.97 -15.84
CA SER A 235 5.11 -28.80 -15.07
C SER A 235 4.49 -27.71 -15.94
N VAL A 236 4.94 -27.56 -17.18
CA VAL A 236 4.44 -26.53 -18.10
C VAL A 236 3.05 -26.90 -18.62
N ALA A 237 2.86 -28.15 -19.07
CA ALA A 237 1.55 -28.61 -19.52
C ALA A 237 0.53 -28.60 -18.37
N TRP A 238 0.95 -29.04 -17.19
CA TRP A 238 0.11 -29.01 -15.98
C TRP A 238 -0.30 -27.59 -15.61
N ALA A 239 0.66 -26.65 -15.57
CA ALA A 239 0.39 -25.25 -15.22
C ALA A 239 -0.50 -24.55 -16.26
N ARG A 240 -0.34 -24.87 -17.56
CA ARG A 240 -1.24 -24.41 -18.62
C ARG A 240 -2.68 -24.84 -18.36
N GLU A 241 -2.92 -26.08 -17.98
CA GLU A 241 -4.27 -26.56 -17.66
C GLU A 241 -4.88 -25.76 -16.50
N GLN A 242 -4.12 -25.50 -15.44
CA GLN A 242 -4.59 -24.68 -14.31
C GLN A 242 -4.84 -23.22 -14.71
N CYS A 243 -3.98 -22.64 -15.56
CA CYS A 243 -4.16 -21.28 -16.08
C CYS A 243 -5.46 -21.16 -16.88
N LEU A 244 -5.77 -22.16 -17.73
CA LEU A 244 -7.03 -22.22 -18.48
C LEU A 244 -8.26 -22.39 -17.57
N ALA A 245 -8.16 -23.22 -16.53
CA ALA A 245 -9.24 -23.39 -15.56
C ALA A 245 -9.50 -22.11 -14.76
N TRP A 246 -8.45 -21.41 -14.35
CA TRP A 246 -8.55 -20.09 -13.72
C TRP A 246 -9.17 -19.06 -14.66
N GLU A 247 -8.77 -19.04 -15.94
CA GLU A 247 -9.33 -18.13 -16.94
C GLU A 247 -10.84 -18.38 -17.14
N ALA A 248 -11.28 -19.65 -17.14
CA ALA A 248 -12.69 -20.01 -17.21
C ALA A 248 -13.46 -19.58 -15.94
N LEU A 249 -12.87 -19.73 -14.75
CA LEU A 249 -13.47 -19.22 -13.51
C LEU A 249 -13.64 -17.69 -13.56
N GLU A 250 -12.66 -16.97 -14.09
CA GLU A 250 -12.73 -15.51 -14.25
C GLU A 250 -13.87 -15.07 -15.18
N ASP A 251 -14.31 -15.90 -16.13
CA ASP A 251 -15.51 -15.65 -16.95
C ASP A 251 -16.82 -15.75 -16.17
N GLU A 252 -16.85 -16.53 -15.10
CA GLU A 252 -18.03 -16.71 -14.24
C GLU A 252 -18.10 -15.67 -13.10
N LEU A 253 -16.96 -15.07 -12.75
CA LEU A 253 -16.86 -14.11 -11.66
C LEU A 253 -17.26 -12.69 -12.11
N PRO A 254 -17.81 -11.86 -11.21
CA PRO A 254 -18.13 -10.49 -11.54
C PRO A 254 -16.87 -9.67 -11.84
N ASP A 255 -17.05 -8.71 -12.76
CA ASP A 255 -16.07 -7.66 -13.04
C ASP A 255 -15.93 -6.72 -11.85
N PHE A 256 -14.72 -6.63 -11.31
CA PHE A 256 -14.35 -5.80 -10.17
C PHE A 256 -13.58 -4.53 -10.56
N LEU A 257 -13.15 -4.42 -11.82
CA LEU A 257 -12.20 -3.39 -12.26
C LEU A 257 -12.77 -1.97 -12.13
N LYS A 258 -14.09 -1.82 -12.23
CA LYS A 258 -14.77 -0.51 -12.19
C LYS A 258 -14.79 0.16 -10.81
N GLU A 259 -14.53 -0.59 -9.73
CA GLU A 259 -14.49 -0.03 -8.37
C GLU A 259 -13.07 0.32 -7.92
N LEU A 260 -12.05 0.06 -8.74
CA LEU A 260 -10.66 0.30 -8.39
C LEU A 260 -10.25 1.75 -8.69
N PRO A 261 -9.38 2.35 -7.84
CA PRO A 261 -8.79 3.63 -8.15
C PRO A 261 -7.78 3.48 -9.31
N ASP A 262 -7.75 4.46 -10.19
CA ASP A 262 -6.70 4.54 -11.21
C ASP A 262 -5.33 4.75 -10.59
N CYS A 263 -4.32 4.12 -11.19
CA CYS A 263 -2.94 4.36 -10.84
C CYS A 263 -2.52 5.80 -11.11
N PRO A 264 -1.70 6.41 -10.24
CA PRO A 264 -1.01 7.65 -10.52
C PRO A 264 -0.22 7.56 -11.84
N CYS A 265 -0.18 8.64 -12.61
CA CYS A 265 0.48 8.61 -13.92
C CYS A 265 2.02 8.56 -13.81
N THR A 266 2.59 9.01 -12.69
CA THR A 266 4.04 9.04 -12.46
C THR A 266 4.42 8.50 -11.09
N LEU A 267 5.66 8.03 -10.96
CA LEU A 267 6.22 7.62 -9.67
C LEU A 267 6.22 8.76 -8.64
N ALA A 268 6.43 10.01 -9.08
CA ALA A 268 6.38 11.17 -8.19
C ALA A 268 4.98 11.37 -7.60
N GLN A 269 3.94 11.28 -8.43
CA GLN A 269 2.55 11.33 -7.97
C GLN A 269 2.24 10.15 -7.03
N ALA A 270 2.69 8.93 -7.37
CA ALA A 270 2.47 7.74 -6.56
C ALA A 270 3.05 7.84 -5.14
N ARG A 271 4.25 8.41 -5.00
CA ARG A 271 4.89 8.63 -3.70
C ARG A 271 4.31 9.83 -2.95
N ALA A 272 3.73 10.80 -3.67
CA ALA A 272 3.14 11.99 -3.06
C ALA A 272 1.68 11.79 -2.61
N ASP A 273 0.92 10.90 -3.25
CA ASP A 273 -0.48 10.58 -2.95
C ASP A 273 -0.64 9.57 -1.80
N SER A 274 -0.15 9.98 -0.63
CA SER A 274 -0.14 9.16 0.58
C SER A 274 -1.50 9.06 1.28
N GLY A 275 -2.60 9.45 0.62
CA GLY A 275 -3.96 9.27 1.12
C GLY A 275 -4.64 8.04 0.55
N ARG A 276 -4.29 7.67 -0.69
CA ARG A 276 -4.90 6.55 -1.42
C ARG A 276 -3.94 5.39 -1.67
N PHE A 277 -2.64 5.68 -1.74
CA PHE A 277 -1.61 4.69 -2.08
C PHE A 277 -0.56 4.58 -0.98
N PHE A 278 -0.08 3.36 -0.79
CA PHE A 278 1.00 3.05 0.15
C PHE A 278 2.02 2.13 -0.51
N THR A 279 3.27 2.25 -0.10
CA THR A 279 4.39 1.47 -0.66
C THR A 279 4.16 -0.04 -0.56
N ASP A 280 4.37 -0.74 -1.66
CA ASP A 280 4.36 -2.21 -1.68
C ASP A 280 5.65 -2.74 -1.03
N TYR A 281 5.52 -3.57 0.00
CA TYR A 281 6.67 -4.11 0.72
C TYR A 281 7.52 -5.08 -0.11
N GLY A 282 6.97 -5.67 -1.18
CA GLY A 282 7.68 -6.52 -2.12
C GLY A 282 8.43 -5.75 -3.22
N CYS A 283 8.19 -4.45 -3.37
CA CYS A 283 8.83 -3.60 -4.39
C CYS A 283 8.93 -2.15 -3.91
N ASP A 284 9.93 -1.90 -3.07
CA ASP A 284 10.21 -0.64 -2.40
C ASP A 284 11.64 -0.17 -2.79
N ILE A 285 11.77 1.08 -3.26
CA ILE A 285 13.05 1.60 -3.77
C ILE A 285 13.95 2.03 -2.60
N GLU A 286 13.35 2.49 -1.52
CA GLU A 286 14.02 2.90 -0.30
C GLU A 286 14.63 1.70 0.45
N GLN A 287 14.02 0.52 0.33
CA GLN A 287 14.55 -0.73 0.89
C GLN A 287 15.46 -1.52 -0.07
N GLY A 288 15.53 -1.11 -1.34
CA GLY A 288 16.29 -1.82 -2.37
C GLY A 288 15.69 -3.19 -2.71
N SER A 289 14.37 -3.34 -2.60
CA SER A 289 13.67 -4.61 -2.82
C SER A 289 13.77 -5.07 -4.27
N VAL A 290 13.75 -6.39 -4.46
CA VAL A 290 13.65 -7.00 -5.80
C VAL A 290 12.18 -7.20 -6.15
N CYS A 291 11.69 -6.41 -7.11
CA CYS A 291 10.32 -6.45 -7.62
C CYS A 291 10.03 -7.73 -8.41
N THR A 292 9.93 -8.85 -7.69
CA THR A 292 9.99 -10.22 -8.23
C THR A 292 8.92 -10.49 -9.30
N TYR A 293 7.71 -9.98 -9.09
CA TYR A 293 6.57 -10.15 -10.02
C TYR A 293 6.48 -9.07 -11.09
N HIS A 294 7.30 -8.02 -11.01
CA HIS A 294 7.31 -6.89 -11.95
C HIS A 294 8.73 -6.56 -12.41
N PRO A 295 9.39 -7.44 -13.20
CA PRO A 295 10.72 -7.16 -13.73
C PRO A 295 10.82 -5.80 -14.43
N GLY A 296 11.79 -4.98 -14.04
CA GLY A 296 11.99 -3.62 -14.58
C GLY A 296 11.27 -2.52 -13.78
N ALA A 297 10.41 -2.87 -12.82
CA ALA A 297 9.96 -1.94 -11.81
C ALA A 297 11.08 -1.67 -10.78
N VAL A 298 11.10 -0.47 -10.23
CA VAL A 298 11.93 -0.12 -9.06
C VAL A 298 11.09 0.18 -7.82
N HIS A 299 9.81 0.45 -8.00
CA HIS A 299 8.89 0.79 -6.93
C HIS A 299 7.46 0.44 -7.35
N CYS A 300 6.68 -0.11 -6.42
CA CYS A 300 5.24 -0.25 -6.56
C CYS A 300 4.53 0.35 -5.36
N VAL A 301 3.31 0.83 -5.60
CA VAL A 301 2.36 1.22 -4.55
C VAL A 301 1.08 0.41 -4.69
N ARG A 302 0.39 0.19 -3.59
CA ARG A 302 -0.94 -0.43 -3.55
C ARG A 302 -1.98 0.56 -3.11
N SER A 303 -3.20 0.45 -3.65
CA SER A 303 -4.37 1.09 -3.06
C SER A 303 -4.48 0.64 -1.62
N VAL A 304 -4.75 1.56 -0.71
CA VAL A 304 -4.86 1.24 0.72
C VAL A 304 -6.19 0.60 1.06
N GLN A 305 -7.24 1.06 0.38
CA GLN A 305 -8.61 0.61 0.61
C GLN A 305 -9.01 -0.41 -0.45
N ALA A 306 -9.58 -1.52 -0.01
CA ALA A 306 -10.19 -2.47 -0.93
C ALA A 306 -11.52 -1.91 -1.49
N SER A 307 -11.87 -2.36 -2.71
CA SER A 307 -13.15 -2.01 -3.33
C SER A 307 -14.32 -2.41 -2.41
N PRO A 308 -15.31 -1.53 -2.18
CA PRO A 308 -16.37 -1.80 -1.21
C PRO A 308 -17.18 -3.05 -1.50
N ARG A 309 -17.49 -3.35 -2.77
CA ARG A 309 -18.33 -4.51 -3.13
C ARG A 309 -17.50 -5.78 -3.31
N TYR A 310 -16.36 -5.68 -3.99
CA TYR A 310 -15.63 -6.86 -4.45
C TYR A 310 -14.47 -7.28 -3.57
N GLY A 311 -14.02 -6.44 -2.63
CA GLY A 311 -12.85 -6.72 -1.80
C GLY A 311 -11.52 -6.69 -2.56
N SER A 312 -11.48 -6.05 -3.73
CA SER A 312 -10.37 -6.03 -4.67
C SER A 312 -9.42 -4.85 -4.44
N GLY A 313 -8.19 -4.94 -4.94
CA GLY A 313 -7.15 -3.92 -4.80
C GLY A 313 -6.51 -3.52 -6.12
N GLN A 314 -5.67 -2.49 -6.08
CA GLN A 314 -4.88 -2.03 -7.21
C GLN A 314 -3.41 -1.94 -6.82
N GLN A 315 -2.52 -2.54 -7.61
CA GLN A 315 -1.08 -2.35 -7.52
C GLN A 315 -0.59 -1.55 -8.73
N CYS A 316 0.29 -0.58 -8.49
CA CYS A 316 0.81 0.34 -9.49
C CYS A 316 2.33 0.34 -9.42
N CYS A 317 2.98 -0.09 -10.50
CA CYS A 317 4.42 -0.30 -10.56
C CYS A 317 5.09 0.62 -11.58
N TYR A 318 6.26 1.15 -11.22
CA TYR A 318 6.95 2.17 -11.99
C TYR A 318 8.40 1.81 -12.26
N THR A 319 8.86 2.18 -13.45
CA THR A 319 10.27 2.13 -13.84
C THR A 319 11.09 3.19 -13.13
N ALA A 320 12.43 3.07 -13.18
CA ALA A 320 13.36 4.11 -12.69
C ALA A 320 13.15 5.49 -13.33
N ALA A 321 12.62 5.53 -14.57
CA ALA A 321 12.27 6.77 -15.27
C ALA A 321 10.92 7.37 -14.82
N GLY A 322 10.27 6.77 -13.81
CA GLY A 322 9.00 7.22 -13.26
C GLY A 322 7.78 6.91 -14.14
N THR A 323 7.93 6.08 -15.17
CA THR A 323 6.84 5.67 -16.07
C THR A 323 6.13 4.44 -15.51
N GLN A 324 4.80 4.48 -15.48
CA GLN A 324 3.96 3.35 -15.09
C GLN A 324 4.14 2.18 -16.06
N LEU A 325 4.32 0.98 -15.53
CA LEU A 325 4.35 -0.25 -16.32
C LEU A 325 2.91 -0.70 -16.60
N LEU A 326 2.55 -0.88 -17.87
CA LEU A 326 1.22 -1.36 -18.27
C LEU A 326 1.26 -2.83 -18.69
N THR A 327 0.23 -3.59 -18.30
CA THR A 327 0.10 -5.01 -18.66
C THR A 327 -0.13 -5.23 -20.14
N SER A 328 -0.59 -4.20 -20.86
CA SER A 328 -0.72 -4.21 -22.32
C SER A 328 0.62 -4.07 -23.07
N ASP A 329 1.69 -3.67 -22.39
CA ASP A 329 3.03 -3.54 -22.98
C ASP A 329 4.01 -4.60 -22.49
N SER A 330 3.81 -5.12 -21.28
CA SER A 330 4.77 -6.01 -20.63
C SER A 330 4.08 -6.95 -19.66
N THR A 331 4.68 -8.13 -19.48
CA THR A 331 4.35 -9.08 -18.42
C THR A 331 4.74 -8.59 -17.02
N SER A 332 5.34 -7.40 -16.91
CA SER A 332 5.69 -6.75 -15.65
C SER A 332 4.70 -5.64 -15.26
N GLY A 333 3.56 -5.55 -15.94
CA GLY A 333 2.63 -4.44 -15.79
C GLY A 333 2.04 -4.30 -14.37
N SER A 334 1.50 -3.12 -14.10
CA SER A 334 0.74 -2.79 -12.89
C SER A 334 -0.57 -3.60 -12.86
N THR A 335 -0.81 -4.42 -11.85
CA THR A 335 -1.96 -5.32 -11.85
C THR A 335 -3.01 -4.91 -10.82
N PRO A 336 -4.31 -4.95 -11.17
CA PRO A 336 -5.36 -5.03 -10.18
C PRO A 336 -5.33 -6.41 -9.51
N ASP A 337 -5.89 -6.52 -8.31
CA ASP A 337 -5.97 -7.77 -7.54
C ASP A 337 -7.43 -8.07 -7.21
N ARG A 338 -7.90 -9.28 -7.48
CA ARG A 338 -9.28 -9.67 -7.13
C ARG A 338 -9.47 -9.69 -5.62
N GLY A 339 -8.49 -10.22 -4.88
CA GLY A 339 -8.43 -10.13 -3.44
C GLY A 339 -7.40 -9.09 -3.02
N HIS A 340 -7.82 -8.08 -2.27
CA HIS A 340 -6.90 -7.10 -1.71
C HIS A 340 -5.90 -7.81 -0.78
N ASP A 341 -4.59 -7.51 -0.93
CA ASP A 341 -3.52 -8.16 -0.15
C ASP A 341 -3.76 -8.06 1.36
N TRP A 342 -4.20 -6.91 1.86
CA TRP A 342 -4.50 -6.75 3.29
C TRP A 342 -5.88 -7.26 3.70
N GLY A 343 -6.65 -7.81 2.77
CA GLY A 343 -8.06 -8.15 2.96
C GLY A 343 -8.92 -6.89 3.14
N ALA A 344 -10.17 -7.09 3.56
CA ALA A 344 -11.06 -6.01 3.96
C ALA A 344 -12.24 -6.52 4.80
N PRO A 345 -12.80 -5.70 5.71
CA PRO A 345 -14.08 -6.03 6.32
C PRO A 345 -15.18 -6.28 5.26
N PRO A 346 -16.06 -7.28 5.45
CA PRO A 346 -16.00 -8.36 6.44
C PRO A 346 -14.95 -9.43 6.06
N TYR A 347 -13.81 -9.50 6.79
CA TYR A 347 -12.62 -10.27 6.37
C TYR A 347 -12.83 -11.77 6.17
N ARG A 348 -13.78 -12.39 6.88
CA ARG A 348 -14.07 -13.84 6.77
C ARG A 348 -14.79 -14.25 5.50
N THR A 349 -15.14 -13.27 4.66
CA THR A 349 -15.88 -13.48 3.42
C THR A 349 -14.90 -13.35 2.25
N PRO A 350 -14.51 -14.45 1.60
CA PRO A 350 -13.86 -14.41 0.30
C PRO A 350 -14.40 -13.34 -0.67
N PRO A 351 -13.54 -12.67 -1.47
CA PRO A 351 -12.08 -12.76 -1.50
C PRO A 351 -11.43 -11.72 -0.55
N ARG A 352 -11.91 -11.58 0.68
CA ARG A 352 -11.47 -10.53 1.63
C ARG A 352 -10.57 -11.02 2.76
N VAL A 353 -10.11 -12.26 2.71
CA VAL A 353 -9.24 -12.82 3.75
C VAL A 353 -7.83 -12.25 3.58
N PRO A 354 -7.26 -11.56 4.59
CA PRO A 354 -5.94 -10.95 4.50
C PRO A 354 -4.85 -11.95 4.09
N GLY A 355 -4.09 -11.60 3.05
CA GLY A 355 -3.06 -12.41 2.39
C GLY A 355 -3.64 -13.55 1.55
N MET A 356 -4.53 -14.36 2.14
CA MET A 356 -4.90 -15.64 1.56
C MET A 356 -5.78 -15.54 0.31
N SER A 357 -6.75 -14.62 0.29
CA SER A 357 -7.59 -14.44 -0.90
C SER A 357 -6.76 -13.88 -2.06
N HIS A 358 -5.84 -12.96 -1.80
CA HIS A 358 -4.89 -12.47 -2.78
C HIS A 358 -4.01 -13.61 -3.34
N TRP A 359 -3.50 -14.47 -2.45
CA TRP A 359 -2.72 -15.64 -2.87
C TRP A 359 -3.50 -16.61 -3.76
N LEU A 360 -4.77 -16.84 -3.45
CA LEU A 360 -5.60 -17.82 -4.16
C LEU A 360 -6.05 -17.32 -5.54
N TYR A 361 -6.35 -16.03 -5.70
CA TYR A 361 -6.91 -15.50 -6.95
C TYR A 361 -5.92 -14.78 -7.85
N ASP A 362 -4.82 -14.27 -7.28
CA ASP A 362 -3.89 -13.39 -8.01
C ASP A 362 -2.45 -13.95 -8.01
N VAL A 363 -1.93 -14.40 -6.86
CA VAL A 363 -0.54 -14.90 -6.81
C VAL A 363 -0.41 -16.29 -7.44
N ILE A 364 -1.18 -17.29 -7.01
CA ILE A 364 -1.04 -18.66 -7.53
C ILE A 364 -1.45 -18.76 -9.02
N SER A 365 -2.38 -17.92 -9.47
CA SER A 365 -2.75 -17.82 -10.88
C SER A 365 -1.62 -17.19 -11.72
N PHE A 366 -0.87 -16.24 -11.17
CA PHE A 366 0.39 -15.77 -11.77
C PHE A 366 1.43 -16.90 -11.85
N TYR A 367 1.52 -17.76 -10.83
CA TYR A 367 2.37 -18.96 -10.90
C TYR A 367 1.96 -19.87 -12.06
N TYR A 368 0.67 -20.19 -12.21
CA TYR A 368 0.18 -21.03 -13.30
C TYR A 368 0.47 -20.45 -14.67
N CYS A 369 0.18 -19.16 -14.86
CA CYS A 369 0.19 -18.54 -16.18
C CYS A 369 1.55 -17.95 -16.59
N CYS A 370 2.37 -17.51 -15.64
CA CYS A 370 3.59 -16.74 -15.92
C CYS A 370 4.89 -17.42 -15.47
N LEU A 371 4.88 -18.10 -14.32
CA LEU A 371 6.12 -18.64 -13.72
C LEU A 371 6.36 -20.11 -14.05
N TRP A 372 5.31 -20.95 -13.95
CA TRP A 372 5.39 -22.38 -14.29
C TRP A 372 5.00 -22.65 -15.74
N ALA A 373 4.22 -21.76 -16.37
CA ALA A 373 3.99 -21.76 -17.81
C ALA A 373 4.40 -20.41 -18.43
N PRO A 374 4.87 -20.38 -19.69
CA PRO A 374 5.24 -19.15 -20.38
C PRO A 374 4.04 -18.50 -21.08
N GLU A 375 2.89 -18.38 -20.43
CA GLU A 375 1.62 -17.90 -21.02
C GLU A 375 1.09 -16.60 -20.40
N CYS A 376 2.00 -15.78 -19.89
CA CYS A 376 1.65 -14.67 -19.00
C CYS A 376 0.68 -13.65 -19.61
N SER A 377 0.63 -13.54 -20.94
CA SER A 377 -0.38 -12.74 -21.66
C SER A 377 -1.83 -13.03 -21.26
N ARG A 378 -2.16 -14.28 -20.90
CA ARG A 378 -3.49 -14.67 -20.41
C ARG A 378 -3.82 -13.99 -19.09
N TYR A 379 -2.87 -14.03 -18.14
CA TYR A 379 -3.00 -13.38 -16.84
C TYR A 379 -3.17 -11.86 -17.01
N MET A 380 -2.29 -11.25 -17.80
CA MET A 380 -2.30 -9.81 -18.06
C MET A 380 -3.60 -9.31 -18.68
N LYS A 381 -4.25 -10.11 -19.52
CA LYS A 381 -5.57 -9.80 -20.10
C LYS A 381 -6.68 -9.76 -19.05
N ARG A 382 -6.61 -10.61 -18.02
CA ARG A 382 -7.58 -10.67 -16.91
C ARG A 382 -7.26 -9.70 -15.76
N ARG A 383 -6.03 -9.17 -15.74
CA ARG A 383 -5.55 -8.17 -14.79
C ARG A 383 -5.03 -6.92 -15.53
N PRO A 384 -5.88 -6.23 -16.32
CA PRO A 384 -5.43 -5.08 -17.10
C PRO A 384 -5.07 -3.89 -16.18
N SER A 385 -3.97 -3.20 -16.48
CA SER A 385 -3.60 -1.96 -15.77
C SER A 385 -4.63 -0.86 -16.02
N SER A 386 -4.85 0.01 -15.04
CA SER A 386 -5.42 1.34 -15.30
C SER A 386 -4.40 2.21 -16.05
N ASP A 387 -4.84 2.98 -17.05
CA ASP A 387 -3.97 3.80 -17.91
C ASP A 387 -3.89 5.28 -17.48
N CYS A 388 -4.19 5.52 -16.19
CA CYS A 388 -4.13 6.78 -15.45
C CYS A 388 -4.94 7.95 -16.03
N ARG A 389 -5.70 7.79 -17.11
CA ARG A 389 -6.44 8.89 -17.76
C ARG A 389 -7.45 9.58 -16.84
N SER A 390 -8.09 8.83 -15.95
CA SER A 390 -9.02 9.34 -14.94
C SER A 390 -8.37 9.55 -13.57
N TYR A 391 -7.06 9.29 -13.42
CA TYR A 391 -6.35 9.69 -12.21
C TYR A 391 -6.37 11.20 -12.07
N ARG A 392 -6.73 11.66 -10.87
CA ARG A 392 -6.74 13.07 -10.48
C ARG A 392 -5.93 13.18 -9.19
N PRO A 393 -4.80 13.92 -9.18
CA PRO A 393 -4.01 14.11 -7.96
C PRO A 393 -4.84 14.75 -6.84
N PRO A 394 -4.59 14.39 -5.56
CA PRO A 394 -5.22 15.07 -4.43
C PRO A 394 -4.77 16.53 -4.31
N ARG A 395 -5.60 17.34 -3.66
CA ARG A 395 -5.31 18.72 -3.26
C ARG A 395 -4.58 18.73 -1.95
N LEU A 396 -3.52 19.54 -1.86
CA LEU A 396 -2.62 19.61 -0.71
C LEU A 396 -2.82 20.91 0.05
N ALA A 397 -3.04 20.81 1.36
CA ALA A 397 -2.89 21.91 2.30
C ALA A 397 -1.86 21.54 3.37
N SER A 398 -1.24 22.51 4.02
CA SER A 398 -0.23 22.24 5.05
C SER A 398 -0.22 23.26 6.17
N ALA A 399 0.19 22.82 7.35
CA ALA A 399 0.45 23.65 8.52
C ALA A 399 1.81 23.28 9.15
N PHE A 400 2.65 24.26 9.45
CA PHE A 400 4.02 24.05 9.96
C PHE A 400 4.57 25.33 10.60
N GLY A 401 5.68 25.28 11.32
CA GLY A 401 6.27 26.48 11.92
C GLY A 401 5.41 27.10 13.02
N ASP A 402 5.24 28.44 13.03
CA ASP A 402 4.73 29.18 14.19
C ASP A 402 3.22 29.56 14.33
N PRO A 403 2.26 28.67 14.08
CA PRO A 403 2.04 27.93 12.85
C PRO A 403 1.72 28.86 11.66
N HIS A 404 2.33 28.54 10.54
CA HIS A 404 1.97 28.98 9.21
C HIS A 404 1.08 27.96 8.53
N PHE A 405 0.26 28.45 7.60
CA PHE A 405 -0.70 27.66 6.84
C PHE A 405 -0.55 27.96 5.35
N VAL A 406 -0.71 26.92 4.54
CA VAL A 406 -1.00 27.01 3.11
C VAL A 406 -2.29 26.24 2.87
N THR A 407 -3.34 26.93 2.44
CA THR A 407 -4.67 26.37 2.19
C THR A 407 -4.69 25.51 0.93
N PHE A 408 -5.78 24.77 0.70
CA PHE A 408 -5.92 23.92 -0.49
C PHE A 408 -5.92 24.70 -1.82
N ASP A 409 -6.26 25.99 -1.77
CA ASP A 409 -6.29 26.88 -2.93
C ASP A 409 -5.06 27.82 -3.01
N GLY A 410 -4.08 27.62 -2.12
CA GLY A 410 -2.75 28.24 -2.19
C GLY A 410 -2.61 29.54 -1.41
N THR A 411 -3.61 29.96 -0.63
CA THR A 411 -3.51 31.10 0.27
C THR A 411 -2.55 30.77 1.42
N SER A 412 -1.62 31.69 1.69
CA SER A 412 -0.65 31.53 2.77
C SER A 412 -0.85 32.57 3.86
N PHE A 413 -0.81 32.14 5.12
CA PHE A 413 -0.92 33.04 6.27
C PHE A 413 -0.24 32.47 7.52
N SER A 414 0.02 33.33 8.50
CA SER A 414 0.58 32.96 9.80
C SER A 414 -0.46 33.24 10.90
N PHE A 415 -0.63 32.29 11.82
CA PHE A 415 -1.55 32.40 12.94
C PHE A 415 -0.91 31.89 14.23
N GLY A 416 -0.33 32.79 15.04
CA GLY A 416 0.37 32.44 16.28
C GLY A 416 -0.53 32.21 17.51
N GLY A 417 -1.69 31.56 17.37
CA GLY A 417 -2.61 31.35 18.48
C GLY A 417 -2.21 30.21 19.41
N SER A 418 -2.37 30.39 20.74
CA SER A 418 -2.25 29.30 21.73
C SER A 418 -3.63 28.70 22.02
N GLY A 419 -3.86 27.45 21.59
CA GLY A 419 -5.20 26.86 21.67
C GLY A 419 -5.41 25.53 20.96
N GLU A 420 -6.68 25.13 20.82
CA GLU A 420 -7.14 24.00 19.99
C GLU A 420 -8.07 24.51 18.89
N TYR A 421 -7.73 24.19 17.64
CA TYR A 421 -8.37 24.76 16.44
C TYR A 421 -8.78 23.68 15.45
N VAL A 422 -9.86 23.95 14.72
CA VAL A 422 -10.32 23.13 13.60
C VAL A 422 -9.48 23.48 12.37
N LEU A 423 -8.64 22.54 11.95
CA LEU A 423 -7.85 22.69 10.73
C LEU A 423 -8.74 22.44 9.50
N LEU A 424 -9.56 21.39 9.56
CA LEU A 424 -10.46 20.98 8.50
C LEU A 424 -11.70 20.31 9.08
N GLU A 425 -12.86 20.71 8.59
CA GLU A 425 -14.16 20.03 8.70
C GLU A 425 -14.68 19.79 7.27
N SER A 426 -15.22 18.60 6.99
CA SER A 426 -15.91 18.31 5.73
C SER A 426 -17.25 17.65 5.97
N THR A 427 -18.29 18.21 5.36
CA THR A 427 -19.66 17.68 5.45
C THR A 427 -19.88 16.46 4.55
N LEU A 428 -18.98 16.18 3.61
CA LEU A 428 -19.10 15.05 2.68
C LEU A 428 -19.00 13.69 3.40
N THR A 429 -18.10 13.58 4.38
CA THR A 429 -17.77 12.33 5.08
C THR A 429 -17.73 12.49 6.60
N ASP A 430 -18.15 13.64 7.15
CA ASP A 430 -17.92 14.04 8.55
C ASP A 430 -16.42 13.97 8.94
N LEU A 431 -15.53 14.31 8.00
CA LEU A 431 -14.09 14.39 8.26
C LEU A 431 -13.79 15.60 9.16
N ARG A 432 -13.12 15.35 10.28
CA ARG A 432 -12.68 16.35 11.25
C ARG A 432 -11.20 16.21 11.52
N VAL A 433 -10.44 17.29 11.32
CA VAL A 433 -9.02 17.42 11.64
C VAL A 433 -8.82 18.61 12.56
N GLN A 434 -8.21 18.38 13.73
CA GLN A 434 -8.00 19.38 14.76
C GLN A 434 -6.52 19.49 15.11
N GLY A 435 -6.06 20.71 15.41
CA GLY A 435 -4.67 21.01 15.77
C GLY A 435 -4.58 21.71 17.12
N ARG A 436 -3.65 21.30 17.97
CA ARG A 436 -3.33 21.96 19.24
C ARG A 436 -2.04 22.75 19.10
N ALA A 437 -2.12 24.07 19.19
CA ALA A 437 -0.99 24.97 19.10
C ALA A 437 -0.55 25.48 20.48
N GLN A 438 0.74 25.34 20.79
CA GLN A 438 1.34 25.74 22.08
C GLN A 438 2.81 26.15 21.89
N PRO A 439 3.41 26.84 22.87
CA PRO A 439 4.86 27.01 22.91
C PRO A 439 5.59 25.65 22.91
N GLY A 440 6.50 25.46 21.97
CA GLY A 440 7.27 24.22 21.81
C GLY A 440 8.41 24.14 22.82
N THR A 441 8.84 22.93 23.16
CA THR A 441 9.99 22.73 24.06
C THR A 441 11.27 22.57 23.25
N MET A 442 12.25 23.43 23.49
CA MET A 442 13.55 23.40 22.84
C MET A 442 14.45 22.30 23.42
N PRO A 443 15.52 21.86 22.72
CA PRO A 443 16.44 20.82 23.21
C PRO A 443 17.10 21.15 24.56
N ASN A 444 17.25 22.43 24.88
CA ASN A 444 17.79 22.92 26.15
C ASN A 444 16.74 22.99 27.28
N GLY A 445 15.51 22.51 27.04
CA GLY A 445 14.39 22.51 28.00
C GLY A 445 13.64 23.84 28.11
N THR A 446 14.08 24.90 27.43
CA THR A 446 13.36 26.20 27.42
C THR A 446 12.17 26.16 26.46
N GLN A 447 11.14 26.98 26.71
CA GLN A 447 10.02 27.13 25.79
C GLN A 447 10.40 28.07 24.63
N ALA A 448 9.98 27.74 23.43
CA ALA A 448 10.02 28.64 22.28
C ALA A 448 9.18 29.89 22.58
N ARG A 449 9.62 31.06 22.10
CA ARG A 449 8.89 32.32 22.29
C ARG A 449 7.60 32.41 21.47
N GLY A 450 7.42 31.56 20.45
CA GLY A 450 6.21 31.44 19.62
C GLY A 450 5.44 30.15 19.90
N THR A 451 4.27 30.00 19.28
CA THR A 451 3.47 28.77 19.33
C THR A 451 3.69 27.95 18.06
N GLY A 452 3.30 26.68 18.07
CA GLY A 452 3.28 25.82 16.89
C GLY A 452 2.49 24.55 17.22
N LEU A 453 2.21 23.71 16.22
CA LEU A 453 1.42 22.50 16.45
C LEU A 453 2.18 21.51 17.35
N THR A 454 1.49 21.00 18.36
CA THR A 454 2.03 20.05 19.36
C THR A 454 1.23 18.76 19.42
N ALA A 455 -0.02 18.78 18.95
CA ALA A 455 -0.85 17.61 18.74
C ALA A 455 -1.80 17.85 17.55
N VAL A 456 -2.16 16.78 16.87
CA VAL A 456 -3.08 16.74 15.73
C VAL A 456 -4.01 15.55 15.93
N ALA A 457 -5.32 15.74 15.81
CA ALA A 457 -6.29 14.67 15.95
C ALA A 457 -7.21 14.59 14.73
N VAL A 458 -7.59 13.38 14.32
CA VAL A 458 -8.41 13.13 13.14
C VAL A 458 -9.46 12.04 13.37
N GLN A 459 -10.63 12.23 12.76
CA GLN A 459 -11.71 11.26 12.67
C GLN A 459 -12.48 11.47 11.35
N GLU A 460 -12.96 10.39 10.74
CA GLU A 460 -13.90 10.44 9.61
C GLU A 460 -15.11 9.56 9.90
N ASP A 461 -16.32 10.10 9.76
CA ASP A 461 -17.57 9.41 10.10
C ASP A 461 -17.49 8.75 11.49
N ASN A 462 -17.67 7.43 11.57
CA ASN A 462 -17.60 6.65 12.80
C ASN A 462 -16.28 5.89 12.96
N SER A 463 -15.22 6.30 12.26
CA SER A 463 -13.88 5.74 12.39
C SER A 463 -13.37 5.84 13.83
N ASP A 464 -12.30 5.10 14.11
CA ASP A 464 -11.51 5.36 15.31
C ASP A 464 -10.97 6.80 15.31
N VAL A 465 -10.64 7.33 16.49
CA VAL A 465 -9.97 8.64 16.64
C VAL A 465 -8.47 8.41 16.79
N VAL A 466 -7.68 9.06 15.94
CA VAL A 466 -6.22 9.06 16.04
C VAL A 466 -5.74 10.45 16.45
N GLU A 467 -4.97 10.52 17.53
CA GLU A 467 -4.24 11.72 17.97
C GLU A 467 -2.74 11.47 17.86
N VAL A 468 -2.03 12.31 17.11
CA VAL A 468 -0.56 12.32 17.03
C VAL A 468 -0.06 13.54 17.79
N ARG A 469 0.83 13.34 18.77
CA ARG A 469 1.38 14.44 19.59
C ARG A 469 2.87 14.28 19.85
N LEU A 470 3.54 15.38 20.16
CA LEU A 470 4.93 15.34 20.61
C LEU A 470 5.02 14.59 21.95
N ALA A 471 5.93 13.62 22.04
CA ALA A 471 6.22 12.93 23.28
C ALA A 471 7.06 13.80 24.23
N GLY A 472 7.08 13.45 25.52
CA GLY A 472 7.94 14.12 26.52
C GLY A 472 9.45 13.88 26.36
N ARG A 473 9.88 13.13 25.32
CA ARG A 473 11.28 12.89 24.97
C ARG A 473 11.63 13.66 23.69
N PRO A 474 12.88 14.13 23.52
CA PRO A 474 13.26 14.85 22.30
C PRO A 474 13.02 14.00 21.04
N ARG A 475 12.40 14.59 20.02
CA ARG A 475 12.18 14.01 18.68
C ARG A 475 11.43 12.67 18.64
N ALA A 476 10.46 12.46 19.53
CA ALA A 476 9.61 11.27 19.48
C ALA A 476 8.13 11.65 19.33
N LEU A 477 7.41 10.97 18.45
CA LEU A 477 5.95 11.05 18.36
C LEU A 477 5.29 10.06 19.33
N GLN A 478 4.14 10.47 19.88
CA GLN A 478 3.20 9.57 20.54
C GLN A 478 1.90 9.57 19.74
N VAL A 479 1.46 8.38 19.32
CA VAL A 479 0.16 8.19 18.67
C VAL A 479 -0.81 7.58 19.67
N LEU A 480 -2.00 8.13 19.78
CA LEU A 480 -3.09 7.62 20.59
C LEU A 480 -4.24 7.19 19.68
N LEU A 481 -4.77 6.00 19.93
CA LEU A 481 -5.99 5.48 19.33
C LEU A 481 -7.09 5.47 20.39
N ASN A 482 -8.18 6.21 20.17
CA ASN A 482 -9.29 6.30 21.11
C ASN A 482 -8.79 6.54 22.55
N GLN A 483 -7.92 7.55 22.72
CA GLN A 483 -7.32 7.97 23.99
C GLN A 483 -6.25 7.02 24.60
N LYS A 484 -5.90 5.92 23.92
CA LYS A 484 -4.86 4.98 24.38
C LYS A 484 -3.63 5.06 23.51
N ALA A 485 -2.45 5.19 24.12
CA ALA A 485 -1.19 5.20 23.37
C ALA A 485 -0.96 3.88 22.62
N LEU A 486 -0.64 3.98 21.32
CA LEU A 486 -0.25 2.85 20.48
C LEU A 486 1.26 2.57 20.57
N SER A 487 1.63 1.30 20.40
CA SER A 487 3.02 0.86 20.31
C SER A 487 3.30 0.39 18.89
N PHE A 488 4.35 0.93 18.26
CA PHE A 488 4.81 0.52 16.93
C PHE A 488 6.06 -0.38 17.00
N THR A 489 6.32 -0.97 18.17
CA THR A 489 7.46 -1.87 18.39
C THR A 489 7.34 -3.16 17.59
N GLU A 490 6.12 -3.64 17.38
CA GLU A 490 5.84 -4.89 16.67
C GLU A 490 5.50 -4.63 15.20
N GLN A 491 4.78 -3.55 14.92
CA GLN A 491 4.35 -3.18 13.57
C GLN A 491 4.42 -1.68 13.35
N ASN A 492 4.88 -1.29 12.16
CA ASN A 492 4.98 0.10 11.74
C ASN A 492 3.77 0.58 10.90
N TRP A 493 2.73 -0.23 10.76
CA TRP A 493 1.44 0.18 10.21
C TRP A 493 0.34 -0.72 10.73
N MET A 494 -0.90 -0.25 10.69
CA MET A 494 -2.07 -0.92 11.25
C MET A 494 -3.31 -0.59 10.41
N ASP A 495 -4.12 -1.62 10.16
CA ASP A 495 -5.47 -1.45 9.63
C ASP A 495 -6.44 -1.28 10.81
N LEU A 496 -7.13 -0.14 10.85
CA LEU A 496 -7.98 0.31 11.95
C LEU A 496 -9.40 0.55 11.44
N LYS A 497 -10.35 0.80 12.35
CA LYS A 497 -11.74 1.04 11.92
C LYS A 497 -11.82 2.33 11.11
N GLY A 498 -12.07 2.21 9.81
CA GLY A 498 -12.28 3.34 8.90
C GLY A 498 -11.01 4.07 8.48
N MET A 499 -9.83 3.51 8.77
CA MET A 499 -8.55 4.11 8.38
C MET A 499 -7.40 3.12 8.41
N PHE A 500 -6.36 3.45 7.66
CA PHE A 500 -5.07 2.80 7.71
C PHE A 500 -4.04 3.78 8.29
N LEU A 501 -3.22 3.29 9.22
CA LEU A 501 -2.22 4.09 9.93
C LEU A 501 -0.83 3.53 9.62
N SER A 502 0.13 4.38 9.27
CA SER A 502 1.52 3.98 9.09
C SER A 502 2.47 4.95 9.80
N VAL A 503 3.55 4.41 10.35
CA VAL A 503 4.64 5.11 11.02
C VAL A 503 5.91 4.72 10.31
N ALA A 504 6.25 5.44 9.24
CA ALA A 504 7.40 5.14 8.40
C ALA A 504 8.74 5.32 9.15
N SER A 505 8.75 6.22 10.13
CA SER A 505 9.91 6.56 10.97
C SER A 505 9.41 7.08 12.32
N GLU A 506 10.29 7.18 13.32
CA GLU A 506 9.92 7.69 14.66
C GLU A 506 9.40 9.13 14.67
N ASP A 507 9.63 9.87 13.57
CA ASP A 507 9.29 11.28 13.39
C ASP A 507 8.21 11.54 12.34
N LYS A 508 7.62 10.52 11.68
CA LYS A 508 6.56 10.70 10.68
C LYS A 508 5.46 9.64 10.79
N VAL A 509 4.22 10.11 10.85
CA VAL A 509 2.99 9.30 10.85
C VAL A 509 2.16 9.66 9.62
N SER A 510 1.65 8.65 8.91
CA SER A 510 0.73 8.78 7.78
C SER A 510 -0.59 8.11 8.12
N ILE A 511 -1.69 8.80 7.88
CA ILE A 511 -3.06 8.38 8.18
C ILE A 511 -3.84 8.45 6.88
N MET A 512 -4.43 7.33 6.47
CA MET A 512 -5.17 7.18 5.22
C MET A 512 -6.60 6.78 5.55
N LEU A 513 -7.56 7.63 5.21
CA LEU A 513 -8.96 7.46 5.57
C LEU A 513 -9.72 6.71 4.45
N SER A 514 -10.85 6.09 4.79
CA SER A 514 -11.68 5.35 3.83
C SER A 514 -12.16 6.19 2.64
N SER A 515 -12.30 7.51 2.80
CA SER A 515 -12.62 8.42 1.70
C SER A 515 -11.47 8.64 0.70
N GLY A 516 -10.25 8.19 1.01
CA GLY A 516 -9.04 8.52 0.28
C GLY A 516 -8.40 9.84 0.72
N ALA A 517 -8.94 10.52 1.74
CA ALA A 517 -8.27 11.63 2.40
C ALA A 517 -7.02 11.13 3.15
N GLY A 518 -5.91 11.85 3.02
CA GLY A 518 -4.62 11.51 3.64
C GLY A 518 -4.14 12.61 4.57
N LEU A 519 -3.55 12.21 5.69
CA LEU A 519 -2.86 13.08 6.63
C LEU A 519 -1.43 12.59 6.83
N GLU A 520 -0.45 13.46 6.73
CA GLU A 520 0.91 13.19 7.20
C GLU A 520 1.27 14.17 8.30
N VAL A 521 1.67 13.63 9.45
CA VAL A 521 2.10 14.40 10.62
C VAL A 521 3.56 14.07 10.90
N GLY A 522 4.43 15.08 10.86
CA GLY A 522 5.87 14.91 11.04
C GLY A 522 6.46 15.87 12.07
N ILE A 523 7.54 15.48 12.74
CA ILE A 523 8.29 16.39 13.63
C ILE A 523 9.11 17.36 12.79
N GLN A 524 8.90 18.66 13.02
CA GLN A 524 9.66 19.73 12.39
C GLN A 524 10.22 20.68 13.47
N GLY A 525 11.47 20.46 13.87
CA GLY A 525 12.09 21.23 14.95
C GLY A 525 11.39 20.98 16.29
N PRO A 526 10.90 22.00 17.02
CA PRO A 526 10.15 21.84 18.27
C PRO A 526 8.64 21.64 18.06
N PHE A 527 8.16 21.62 16.82
CA PHE A 527 6.73 21.57 16.47
C PHE A 527 6.42 20.39 15.55
N LEU A 528 5.13 20.18 15.30
CA LEU A 528 4.63 19.29 14.26
C LEU A 528 4.41 20.07 12.96
N SER A 529 4.65 19.40 11.85
CA SER A 529 4.13 19.75 10.53
C SER A 529 3.00 18.80 10.16
N VAL A 530 2.02 19.31 9.43
CA VAL A 530 0.87 18.56 8.92
C VAL A 530 0.72 18.83 7.44
N ALA A 531 0.57 17.77 6.66
CA ALA A 531 0.10 17.84 5.28
C ALA A 531 -1.23 17.09 5.19
N VAL A 532 -2.24 17.73 4.59
CA VAL A 532 -3.56 17.14 4.34
C VAL A 532 -3.76 17.03 2.84
N LEU A 533 -4.14 15.83 2.39
CA LEU A 533 -4.42 15.49 1.00
C LEU A 533 -5.89 15.14 0.84
N LEU A 534 -6.60 15.88 -0.01
CA LEU A 534 -8.01 15.61 -0.28
C LEU A 534 -8.24 15.26 -1.76
N PRO A 535 -8.90 14.13 -2.07
CA PRO A 535 -9.37 13.84 -3.42
C PRO A 535 -10.33 14.91 -3.94
N GLU A 536 -10.44 15.06 -5.26
CA GLU A 536 -11.26 16.07 -5.95
C GLU A 536 -12.73 16.10 -5.49
N LYS A 537 -13.30 14.97 -5.06
CA LYS A 537 -14.68 14.89 -4.54
C LYS A 537 -14.95 15.79 -3.32
N PHE A 538 -13.91 16.24 -2.61
CA PHE A 538 -14.03 17.16 -1.48
C PHE A 538 -14.18 18.63 -1.90
N LEU A 539 -14.07 18.96 -3.20
CA LEU A 539 -14.36 20.30 -3.71
C LEU A 539 -15.71 20.79 -3.19
N THR A 540 -15.72 22.03 -2.70
CA THR A 540 -16.85 22.77 -2.11
C THR A 540 -17.45 22.18 -0.84
N HIS A 541 -16.79 21.20 -0.18
CA HIS A 541 -17.31 20.56 1.03
C HIS A 541 -16.48 20.85 2.29
N THR A 542 -15.41 21.62 2.19
CA THR A 542 -14.47 21.86 3.29
C THR A 542 -14.62 23.22 3.93
N HIS A 543 -14.36 23.28 5.24
CA HIS A 543 -14.21 24.52 5.99
C HIS A 543 -13.12 24.37 7.06
N GLY A 544 -12.58 25.48 7.58
CA GLY A 544 -11.56 25.48 8.63
C GLY A 544 -10.37 26.38 8.31
N LEU A 545 -9.30 26.25 9.09
CA LEU A 545 -8.07 27.02 8.87
C LEU A 545 -7.33 26.65 7.57
N LEU A 546 -7.62 25.49 6.99
CA LEU A 546 -7.06 25.08 5.68
C LEU A 546 -7.89 25.58 4.48
N GLY A 547 -8.88 26.44 4.72
CA GLY A 547 -9.63 27.13 3.68
C GLY A 547 -10.86 26.37 3.18
N THR A 548 -11.51 26.96 2.17
CA THR A 548 -12.69 26.40 1.50
C THR A 548 -12.24 25.89 0.13
N LEU A 549 -11.92 24.60 0.00
CA LEU A 549 -11.40 24.02 -1.22
C LEU A 549 -12.42 24.18 -2.38
N ASN A 550 -12.21 25.17 -3.23
CA ASN A 550 -13.10 25.49 -4.34
C ASN A 550 -12.39 26.17 -5.53
N ASP A 551 -11.05 26.11 -5.59
CA ASP A 551 -10.20 26.77 -6.59
C ASP A 551 -10.18 28.30 -6.50
N ASN A 552 -10.63 28.89 -5.38
CA ASN A 552 -10.68 30.33 -5.19
C ASN A 552 -9.95 30.77 -3.91
N PRO A 553 -8.67 31.17 -3.99
CA PRO A 553 -7.93 31.63 -2.81
C PRO A 553 -8.53 32.88 -2.14
N LYS A 554 -9.47 33.58 -2.79
CA LYS A 554 -10.04 34.82 -2.25
C LYS A 554 -11.04 34.60 -1.11
N ASP A 555 -11.57 33.39 -0.95
CA ASP A 555 -12.56 33.06 0.07
C ASP A 555 -12.05 32.06 1.12
N ASP A 556 -10.76 31.77 1.12
CA ASP A 556 -10.13 30.89 2.11
C ASP A 556 -10.28 31.39 3.55
N PHE A 557 -10.42 32.70 3.76
CA PHE A 557 -10.66 33.29 5.08
C PHE A 557 -12.15 33.43 5.38
N THR A 558 -12.90 32.34 5.18
CA THR A 558 -14.32 32.26 5.52
C THR A 558 -14.50 31.88 7.00
N LEU A 559 -15.18 32.75 7.73
CA LEU A 559 -15.60 32.52 9.12
C LEU A 559 -16.76 31.51 9.17
N ARG A 560 -17.00 30.89 10.34
CA ARG A 560 -18.11 29.94 10.58
C ARG A 560 -19.49 30.52 10.29
N ASN A 561 -19.65 31.83 10.37
CA ASN A 561 -20.89 32.54 10.03
C ASN A 561 -21.05 32.79 8.51
N GLY A 562 -20.10 32.38 7.69
CA GLY A 562 -20.07 32.57 6.24
C GLY A 562 -19.48 33.91 5.76
N GLN A 563 -19.06 34.80 6.67
CA GLN A 563 -18.41 36.05 6.30
C GLN A 563 -16.98 35.79 5.81
N VAL A 564 -16.62 36.39 4.68
CA VAL A 564 -15.29 36.28 4.07
C VAL A 564 -14.43 37.49 4.44
N LEU A 565 -13.25 37.26 4.99
CA LEU A 565 -12.22 38.30 5.17
C LEU A 565 -11.38 38.46 3.90
N PRO A 566 -10.88 39.67 3.60
CA PRO A 566 -10.10 39.89 2.39
C PRO A 566 -8.75 39.15 2.46
N PRO A 567 -8.18 38.70 1.32
CA PRO A 567 -6.91 37.95 1.31
C PRO A 567 -5.70 38.71 1.85
N ASN A 568 -5.77 40.04 1.88
CA ASN A 568 -4.76 40.92 2.46
C ASN A 568 -5.10 41.37 3.89
N ALA A 569 -5.95 40.60 4.59
CA ALA A 569 -6.31 40.87 5.97
C ALA A 569 -5.07 41.07 6.85
N SER A 570 -5.15 42.05 7.76
CA SER A 570 -4.07 42.30 8.71
C SER A 570 -3.89 41.09 9.63
N ALA A 571 -2.70 40.95 10.20
CA ALA A 571 -2.40 39.87 11.13
C ALA A 571 -3.35 39.84 12.36
N GLN A 572 -3.90 41.00 12.76
CA GLN A 572 -4.91 41.09 13.80
C GLN A 572 -6.27 40.50 13.38
N HIS A 573 -6.72 40.74 12.14
CA HIS A 573 -7.93 40.11 11.61
C HIS A 573 -7.73 38.60 11.40
N LEU A 574 -6.54 38.18 10.95
CA LEU A 574 -6.20 36.76 10.82
C LEU A 574 -6.14 36.04 12.18
N PHE A 575 -5.74 36.74 13.24
CA PHE A 575 -5.82 36.20 14.60
C PHE A 575 -7.27 35.98 15.05
N GLN A 576 -8.18 36.90 14.71
CA GLN A 576 -9.61 36.75 14.97
C GLN A 576 -10.23 35.61 14.13
N PHE A 577 -9.83 35.47 12.86
CA PHE A 577 -10.18 34.34 12.02
C PHE A 577 -9.77 33.00 12.66
N GLY A 578 -8.53 32.93 13.18
CA GLY A 578 -8.07 31.76 13.92
C GLY A 578 -8.91 31.45 15.16
N ALA A 579 -9.32 32.49 15.90
CA ALA A 579 -10.16 32.36 17.09
C ALA A 579 -11.58 31.86 16.79
N ASP A 580 -12.14 32.20 15.62
CA ASP A 580 -13.46 31.75 15.16
C ASP A 580 -13.49 30.22 14.92
N TRP A 581 -12.37 29.66 14.48
CA TRP A 581 -12.18 28.22 14.27
C TRP A 581 -11.73 27.46 15.52
N VAL A 582 -11.99 27.97 16.73
CA VAL A 582 -11.72 27.25 17.99
C VAL A 582 -12.53 25.96 18.09
N VAL A 583 -11.93 24.92 18.64
CA VAL A 583 -12.59 23.63 18.92
C VAL A 583 -13.52 23.79 20.12
N SER A 584 -14.70 23.17 20.09
CA SER A 584 -15.62 23.15 21.24
C SER A 584 -15.29 22.01 22.22
N ASN A 585 -15.86 22.01 23.42
CA ASN A 585 -15.66 20.88 24.35
C ASN A 585 -16.35 19.60 23.87
N THR A 586 -17.51 19.72 23.23
CA THR A 586 -18.31 18.58 22.75
C THR A 586 -17.79 17.99 21.44
N SER A 587 -17.11 18.79 20.62
CA SER A 587 -16.55 18.34 19.33
C SER A 587 -15.08 17.94 19.40
N SER A 588 -14.44 17.99 20.57
CA SER A 588 -13.02 17.72 20.69
C SER A 588 -12.67 16.26 20.42
N LEU A 589 -11.66 16.05 19.59
CA LEU A 589 -11.06 14.73 19.34
C LEU A 589 -9.87 14.43 20.27
N PHE A 590 -9.41 15.43 21.04
CA PHE A 590 -8.21 15.29 21.84
C PHE A 590 -8.40 14.53 23.15
N THR A 591 -7.33 13.87 23.57
CA THR A 591 -7.18 13.24 24.86
C THR A 591 -6.67 14.24 25.90
N TYR A 592 -7.27 14.21 27.09
CA TYR A 592 -6.89 15.07 28.22
C TYR A 592 -6.43 14.22 29.42
N ASP A 593 -5.31 13.51 29.23
CA ASP A 593 -4.75 12.52 30.17
C ASP A 593 -3.79 13.11 31.22
N SER A 594 -3.75 14.45 31.37
CA SER A 594 -2.99 15.11 32.43
C SER A 594 -3.75 16.30 33.00
N TRP A 595 -3.45 16.63 34.26
CA TRP A 595 -4.04 17.79 34.92
C TRP A 595 -3.80 19.09 34.15
N PHE A 596 -2.62 19.24 33.54
CA PHE A 596 -2.30 20.41 32.71
C PHE A 596 -3.23 20.53 31.50
N LEU A 597 -3.44 19.42 30.78
CA LEU A 597 -4.30 19.42 29.59
C LEU A 597 -5.76 19.71 29.96
N VAL A 598 -6.27 19.11 31.04
CA VAL A 598 -7.63 19.39 31.55
C VAL A 598 -7.76 20.85 31.97
N TYR A 599 -6.83 21.36 32.78
CA TYR A 599 -6.89 22.72 33.27
C TYR A 599 -6.84 23.75 32.13
N LYS A 600 -5.95 23.55 31.14
CA LYS A 600 -5.72 24.51 30.06
C LYS A 600 -6.76 24.46 28.94
N PHE A 601 -7.26 23.28 28.57
CA PHE A 601 -8.10 23.10 27.39
C PHE A 601 -9.55 22.69 27.69
N VAL A 602 -9.86 22.26 28.92
CA VAL A 602 -11.24 21.91 29.31
C VAL A 602 -11.84 22.98 30.22
N ASN A 603 -11.07 23.42 31.23
CA ASN A 603 -11.55 24.36 32.26
C ASN A 603 -11.35 25.85 31.90
N ARG A 604 -10.69 26.13 30.78
CA ARG A 604 -10.37 27.48 30.30
C ARG A 604 -10.77 27.62 28.82
N PRO A 605 -10.88 28.85 28.30
CA PRO A 605 -11.08 29.06 26.87
C PRO A 605 -10.01 28.37 26.04
N LYS A 606 -10.42 27.63 25.00
CA LYS A 606 -9.53 26.90 24.11
C LYS A 606 -8.75 27.78 23.13
N HIS A 607 -9.03 29.07 23.10
CA HIS A 607 -8.20 30.09 22.46
C HIS A 607 -7.79 31.08 23.55
N ASP A 608 -6.50 31.36 23.69
CA ASP A 608 -6.01 32.38 24.62
C ASP A 608 -6.04 33.78 23.94
N PRO A 609 -7.01 34.65 24.30
CA PRO A 609 -7.14 35.97 23.68
C PRO A 609 -6.04 36.93 24.13
N ASN A 610 -5.30 36.60 25.19
CA ASN A 610 -4.24 37.45 25.75
C ASN A 610 -2.85 36.99 25.30
N PHE A 611 -2.75 35.98 24.43
CA PHE A 611 -1.47 35.54 23.91
C PHE A 611 -0.83 36.66 23.08
N LYS A 612 0.31 37.18 23.55
CA LYS A 612 0.98 38.32 22.91
C LYS A 612 1.68 37.85 21.63
N LEU A 613 1.12 38.23 20.48
CA LEU A 613 1.78 38.07 19.19
C LEU A 613 3.00 39.00 19.09
N LEU A 614 4.11 38.47 18.59
CA LEU A 614 5.26 39.27 18.18
C LEU A 614 5.20 39.39 16.65
N PHE A 615 4.78 40.55 16.15
CA PHE A 615 4.75 40.76 14.71
C PHE A 615 6.15 41.09 14.18
N PRO A 616 6.64 40.43 13.13
CA PRO A 616 7.98 40.65 12.59
C PRO A 616 8.28 42.11 12.22
N HIS A 617 7.25 42.86 11.81
CA HIS A 617 7.38 44.27 11.41
C HIS A 617 7.72 45.20 12.58
N GLU A 618 7.57 44.73 13.82
CA GLU A 618 7.91 45.49 15.03
C GLU A 618 9.35 45.21 15.52
N ILE A 619 10.07 44.30 14.84
CA ILE A 619 11.40 43.83 15.26
C ILE A 619 12.48 44.45 14.37
N THR A 620 13.31 45.32 14.94
CA THR A 620 14.49 45.86 14.26
C THR A 620 15.70 44.94 14.49
N LEU A 621 16.27 44.39 13.40
CA LEU A 621 17.48 43.56 13.47
C LEU A 621 18.76 44.40 13.42
N SER A 622 19.81 43.93 14.11
CA SER A 622 21.17 44.41 13.86
C SER A 622 21.67 43.91 12.51
N PRO A 623 22.59 44.63 11.83
CA PRO A 623 23.11 44.22 10.51
C PRO A 623 23.65 42.79 10.48
N SER A 624 24.39 42.38 11.52
CA SER A 624 24.92 41.02 11.66
C SER A 624 23.85 39.94 11.75
N LYS A 625 22.73 40.21 12.44
CA LYS A 625 21.61 39.27 12.55
C LYS A 625 20.79 39.21 11.27
N ALA A 626 20.68 40.34 10.56
CA ALA A 626 20.01 40.38 9.26
C ALA A 626 20.76 39.54 8.22
N GLU A 627 22.09 39.62 8.18
CA GLU A 627 22.93 38.78 7.30
C GLU A 627 22.80 37.28 7.64
N GLU A 628 22.75 36.96 8.93
CA GLU A 628 22.56 35.57 9.38
C GLU A 628 21.19 34.99 9.00
N VAL A 629 20.13 35.79 9.14
CA VAL A 629 18.76 35.42 8.71
C VAL A 629 18.71 35.24 7.20
N ASP A 630 19.31 36.14 6.42
CA ASP A 630 19.35 36.05 4.96
C ASP A 630 20.10 34.79 4.49
N ARG A 631 21.25 34.48 5.10
CA ARG A 631 22.00 33.25 4.80
C ARG A 631 21.19 31.97 5.10
N LEU A 632 20.38 31.99 6.17
CA LEU A 632 19.58 30.84 6.56
C LEU A 632 18.28 30.74 5.75
N CYS A 633 17.54 31.81 5.60
CA CYS A 633 16.18 31.78 5.06
C CYS A 633 16.11 32.14 3.58
N GLY A 634 17.09 32.88 3.06
CA GLY A 634 17.02 33.50 1.74
C GLY A 634 15.73 34.31 1.61
N SER A 635 14.92 34.00 0.59
CA SER A 635 13.62 34.64 0.36
C SER A 635 12.43 33.94 1.03
N ASP A 636 12.66 32.92 1.86
CA ASP A 636 11.58 32.19 2.51
C ASP A 636 10.95 33.03 3.63
N ARG A 637 9.77 33.60 3.35
CA ARG A 637 9.06 34.50 4.26
C ARG A 637 8.68 33.84 5.60
N PHE A 638 8.42 32.53 5.60
CA PHE A 638 8.01 31.77 6.78
C PHE A 638 9.20 31.55 7.70
N CYS A 639 10.33 31.13 7.13
CA CYS A 639 11.60 31.06 7.86
C CYS A 639 11.98 32.39 8.48
N ILE A 640 11.92 33.49 7.71
CA ILE A 640 12.23 34.84 8.22
C ILE A 640 11.31 35.19 9.39
N HIS A 641 10.00 34.94 9.25
CA HIS A 641 9.02 35.16 10.32
C HIS A 641 9.44 34.43 11.59
N ASP A 642 9.67 33.13 11.51
CA ASP A 642 9.98 32.30 12.67
C ASP A 642 11.30 32.67 13.35
N VAL A 643 12.34 33.02 12.59
CA VAL A 643 13.60 33.48 13.19
C VAL A 643 13.38 34.79 13.95
N LEU A 644 12.57 35.70 13.41
CA LEU A 644 12.25 36.98 14.04
C LEU A 644 11.35 36.81 15.27
N SER A 645 10.26 36.06 15.16
CA SER A 645 9.26 35.88 16.23
C SER A 645 9.82 35.05 17.39
N THR A 646 10.57 33.98 17.10
CA THR A 646 11.10 33.09 18.13
C THR A 646 12.50 33.48 18.62
N GLY A 647 13.26 34.22 17.81
CA GLY A 647 14.68 34.48 18.04
C GLY A 647 15.56 33.25 17.84
N ASN A 648 15.08 32.20 17.16
CA ASN A 648 15.75 30.90 17.06
C ASN A 648 15.92 30.40 15.62
N GLN A 649 17.16 30.27 15.18
CA GLN A 649 17.52 29.78 13.85
C GLN A 649 17.14 28.32 13.59
N SER A 650 17.13 27.46 14.62
CA SER A 650 16.72 26.06 14.47
C SER A 650 15.25 25.96 14.08
N VAL A 651 14.40 26.83 14.66
CA VAL A 651 12.98 26.92 14.31
C VAL A 651 12.82 27.40 12.87
N GLY A 652 13.48 28.50 12.50
CA GLY A 652 13.46 28.99 11.12
C GLY A 652 13.94 27.96 10.09
N ASN A 653 15.04 27.25 10.37
CA ASN A 653 15.54 26.20 9.49
C ASN A 653 14.54 25.05 9.33
N ALA A 654 13.90 24.65 10.44
CA ALA A 654 12.88 23.62 10.43
C ALA A 654 11.67 24.07 9.59
N THR A 655 11.21 25.31 9.76
CA THR A 655 10.11 25.89 8.99
C THR A 655 10.43 25.97 7.50
N ARG A 656 11.63 26.41 7.12
CA ARG A 656 12.11 26.38 5.73
C ARG A 656 12.05 24.99 5.14
N ALA A 657 12.53 23.98 5.87
CA ALA A 657 12.51 22.60 5.39
C ALA A 657 11.08 22.04 5.22
N ALA A 658 10.14 22.37 6.10
CA ALA A 658 8.73 21.99 5.92
C ALA A 658 8.07 22.71 4.73
N HIS A 659 8.36 24.00 4.53
CA HIS A 659 7.86 24.73 3.37
C HIS A 659 8.43 24.17 2.05
N GLN A 660 9.72 23.82 2.02
CA GLN A 660 10.34 23.15 0.87
C GLN A 660 9.68 21.79 0.58
N LEU A 661 9.40 21.00 1.61
CA LEU A 661 8.68 19.72 1.46
C LEU A 661 7.27 19.93 0.88
N HIS A 662 6.55 20.96 1.35
CA HIS A 662 5.25 21.33 0.79
C HIS A 662 5.35 21.67 -0.71
N LEU A 663 6.31 22.52 -1.10
CA LEU A 663 6.53 22.89 -2.51
C LEU A 663 6.90 21.69 -3.39
N GLN A 664 7.80 20.83 -2.93
CA GLN A 664 8.17 19.60 -3.64
C GLN A 664 6.98 18.65 -3.82
N ARG A 665 6.11 18.58 -2.82
CA ARG A 665 4.89 17.76 -2.90
C ARG A 665 3.86 18.37 -3.85
N LEU A 666 3.67 19.69 -3.83
CA LEU A 666 2.84 20.39 -4.82
C LEU A 666 3.33 20.16 -6.26
N GLU A 667 4.65 20.17 -6.47
CA GLU A 667 5.25 19.86 -7.77
C GLU A 667 4.98 18.40 -8.16
N SER A 668 5.17 17.46 -7.23
CA SER A 668 4.93 16.03 -7.46
C SER A 668 3.45 15.70 -7.75
N LEU A 669 2.52 16.50 -7.21
CA LEU A 669 1.07 16.35 -7.38
C LEU A 669 0.52 17.16 -8.55
N GLN A 670 1.35 17.77 -9.40
CA GLN A 670 0.87 18.47 -10.58
C GLN A 670 0.07 17.53 -11.50
N PRO A 671 -1.11 17.96 -12.00
CA PRO A 671 -1.85 17.20 -12.99
C PRO A 671 -1.01 16.98 -14.24
N VAL A 672 -1.11 15.78 -14.81
CA VAL A 672 -0.51 15.44 -16.10
C VAL A 672 -1.58 14.91 -17.04
N VAL A 673 -1.36 15.06 -18.34
CA VAL A 673 -2.28 14.58 -19.37
C VAL A 673 -1.74 13.27 -19.93
N SER A 674 -2.56 12.22 -19.89
CA SER A 674 -2.32 10.92 -20.52
C SER A 674 -3.26 10.74 -21.71
N CYS A 675 -2.75 10.27 -22.84
CA CYS A 675 -3.57 9.88 -23.99
C CYS A 675 -4.02 8.41 -23.93
N GLY A 676 -3.57 7.67 -22.91
CA GLY A 676 -3.81 6.24 -22.78
C GLY A 676 -3.02 5.39 -23.77
N TRP A 677 -3.11 4.08 -23.60
CA TRP A 677 -2.37 3.11 -24.41
C TRP A 677 -2.95 2.99 -25.82
N LEU A 678 -2.06 2.89 -26.82
CA LEU A 678 -2.41 2.47 -28.18
C LEU A 678 -2.00 1.02 -28.42
N HIS A 679 -2.89 0.28 -29.09
CA HIS A 679 -2.62 -1.09 -29.50
C HIS A 679 -1.62 -1.13 -30.66
N PRO A 680 -0.75 -2.16 -30.71
CA PRO A 680 0.09 -2.40 -31.87
C PRO A 680 -0.76 -2.82 -33.09
N PRO A 681 -0.35 -2.47 -34.32
CA PRO A 681 -1.03 -2.93 -35.52
C PRO A 681 -0.96 -4.46 -35.64
N SER A 682 -2.01 -5.07 -36.17
CA SER A 682 -1.99 -6.50 -36.50
C SER A 682 -0.89 -6.78 -37.52
N ASN A 683 -0.05 -7.80 -37.32
CA ASN A 683 1.16 -8.05 -38.12
C ASN A 683 2.18 -6.89 -38.11
N GLY A 684 2.27 -6.17 -37.00
CA GLY A 684 3.31 -5.18 -36.78
C GLY A 684 3.63 -4.98 -35.30
N HIS A 685 4.43 -3.96 -35.04
CA HIS A 685 4.96 -3.63 -33.73
C HIS A 685 4.67 -2.16 -33.38
N LYS A 686 4.68 -1.88 -32.08
CA LYS A 686 4.63 -0.53 -31.53
C LYS A 686 5.85 -0.36 -30.63
N GLU A 687 6.57 0.72 -30.84
CA GLU A 687 7.65 1.20 -29.97
C GLU A 687 7.18 2.44 -29.21
N GLY A 688 7.55 2.52 -27.93
CA GLY A 688 7.12 3.59 -27.02
C GLY A 688 6.22 3.06 -25.90
N LEU A 689 6.63 3.34 -24.66
CA LEU A 689 5.99 2.89 -23.42
C LEU A 689 5.49 4.06 -22.56
N LYS A 690 5.56 5.28 -23.09
CA LYS A 690 5.12 6.51 -22.41
C LYS A 690 3.91 7.08 -23.13
N TYR A 691 2.90 7.43 -22.35
CA TYR A 691 1.59 7.85 -22.88
C TYR A 691 1.19 9.25 -22.41
N LEU A 692 2.13 10.00 -21.83
CA LEU A 692 1.91 11.37 -21.37
C LEU A 692 2.06 12.37 -22.52
N ALA A 693 1.42 13.54 -22.40
CA ALA A 693 1.51 14.61 -23.38
C ALA A 693 2.97 14.92 -23.78
N GLY A 694 3.21 15.05 -25.09
CA GLY A 694 4.53 15.19 -25.68
C GLY A 694 5.26 13.87 -25.98
N SER A 695 4.78 12.72 -25.46
CA SER A 695 5.33 11.41 -25.81
C SER A 695 4.98 11.03 -27.25
N SER A 696 5.86 10.25 -27.88
CA SER A 696 5.63 9.67 -29.20
C SER A 696 5.65 8.15 -29.16
N VAL A 697 4.82 7.54 -29.98
CA VAL A 697 4.84 6.11 -30.28
C VAL A 697 5.09 5.92 -31.77
N HIS A 698 5.86 4.88 -32.10
CA HIS A 698 6.28 4.56 -33.45
C HIS A 698 5.76 3.17 -33.83
N PHE A 699 5.30 3.02 -35.06
CA PHE A 699 4.68 1.80 -35.56
C PHE A 699 5.47 1.26 -36.73
N SER A 700 5.66 -0.06 -36.74
CA SER A 700 6.32 -0.76 -37.84
C SER A 700 5.53 -2.03 -38.19
N CYS A 701 5.75 -2.56 -39.39
CA CYS A 701 5.12 -3.80 -39.83
C CYS A 701 6.13 -4.95 -39.87
N ASN A 702 5.63 -6.16 -39.64
CA ASN A 702 6.39 -7.38 -39.78
C ASN A 702 6.87 -7.54 -41.23
N SER A 703 7.91 -8.34 -41.43
CA SER A 703 8.40 -8.67 -42.78
C SER A 703 7.28 -9.21 -43.67
N GLY A 704 7.19 -8.71 -44.90
CA GLY A 704 6.14 -9.05 -45.85
C GLY A 704 4.86 -8.19 -45.76
N TYR A 705 4.81 -7.22 -44.84
CA TYR A 705 3.72 -6.25 -44.71
C TYR A 705 4.25 -4.82 -44.95
N SER A 706 3.35 -3.92 -45.32
CA SER A 706 3.61 -2.50 -45.53
C SER A 706 2.64 -1.67 -44.68
N LEU A 707 3.18 -0.63 -44.05
CA LEU A 707 2.42 0.24 -43.15
C LEU A 707 1.51 1.18 -43.96
N VAL A 708 0.23 1.20 -43.60
CA VAL A 708 -0.79 2.08 -44.17
C VAL A 708 -1.31 2.97 -43.04
N GLY A 709 -0.98 4.25 -43.10
CA GLY A 709 -1.28 5.23 -42.05
C GLY A 709 -0.02 5.99 -41.62
N SER A 710 -0.08 6.62 -40.45
CA SER A 710 1.07 7.33 -39.89
C SER A 710 2.00 6.37 -39.17
N GLU A 711 3.29 6.48 -39.44
CA GLU A 711 4.35 5.75 -38.75
C GLU A 711 4.51 6.20 -37.29
N THR A 712 4.19 7.45 -37.00
CA THR A 712 4.36 8.04 -35.67
C THR A 712 3.05 8.69 -35.20
N SER A 713 2.75 8.53 -33.91
CA SER A 713 1.67 9.26 -33.23
C SER A 713 2.20 9.94 -31.97
N ILE A 714 1.74 11.16 -31.70
CA ILE A 714 2.19 12.01 -30.60
C ILE A 714 1.01 12.27 -29.67
N CYS A 715 1.20 12.09 -28.37
CA CYS A 715 0.19 12.43 -27.38
C CYS A 715 0.08 13.96 -27.24
N ARG A 716 -1.09 14.51 -27.57
CA ARG A 716 -1.37 15.94 -27.53
C ARG A 716 -1.81 16.39 -26.13
N ALA A 717 -1.74 17.69 -25.89
CA ALA A 717 -2.14 18.31 -24.62
C ALA A 717 -3.65 18.18 -24.32
N ASP A 718 -4.47 17.85 -25.33
CA ASP A 718 -5.90 17.59 -25.16
C ASP A 718 -6.22 16.13 -24.73
N GLY A 719 -5.19 15.31 -24.51
CA GLY A 719 -5.36 13.89 -24.14
C GLY A 719 -5.68 12.98 -25.31
N THR A 720 -5.51 13.44 -26.56
CA THR A 720 -5.70 12.62 -27.77
C THR A 720 -4.39 12.31 -28.48
N TRP A 721 -4.34 11.14 -29.12
CA TRP A 721 -3.25 10.78 -30.02
C TRP A 721 -3.36 11.53 -31.34
N SER A 722 -2.23 11.98 -31.88
CA SER A 722 -2.22 12.78 -33.11
C SER A 722 -2.74 12.04 -34.33
N MET A 723 -2.49 10.72 -34.36
CA MET A 723 -2.91 9.77 -35.38
C MET A 723 -3.35 8.46 -34.68
N PRO A 724 -4.33 7.72 -35.22
CA PRO A 724 -4.71 6.40 -34.69
C PRO A 724 -3.63 5.34 -35.01
N THR A 725 -3.76 4.15 -34.42
CA THR A 725 -2.95 2.98 -34.80
C THR A 725 -3.10 2.70 -36.31
N PRO A 726 -2.00 2.61 -37.08
CA PRO A 726 -2.03 2.31 -38.52
C PRO A 726 -2.36 0.84 -38.80
N GLU A 727 -2.53 0.48 -40.07
CA GLU A 727 -2.74 -0.91 -40.50
C GLU A 727 -1.49 -1.47 -41.20
N CYS A 728 -1.21 -2.76 -41.02
CA CYS A 728 -0.19 -3.47 -41.79
C CYS A 728 -0.86 -4.35 -42.84
N GLN A 729 -0.66 -4.04 -44.12
CA GLN A 729 -1.23 -4.78 -45.24
C GLN A 729 -0.17 -5.64 -45.94
N PRO A 730 -0.48 -6.85 -46.43
CA PRO A 730 0.48 -7.67 -47.15
C PRO A 730 1.13 -6.89 -48.30
N GLY A 731 2.45 -6.85 -48.31
CA GLY A 731 3.23 -6.18 -49.36
C GLY A 731 2.90 -6.81 -50.70
N ARG A 732 2.51 -6.00 -51.69
CA ARG A 732 2.30 -6.48 -53.06
C ARG A 732 3.63 -7.00 -53.60
N SER A 733 3.78 -8.32 -53.68
CA SER A 733 4.97 -8.94 -54.27
C SER A 733 4.98 -8.71 -55.78
N TYR A 734 5.74 -7.70 -56.22
CA TYR A 734 6.02 -7.47 -57.64
C TYR A 734 6.71 -8.67 -58.28
N ALA A 735 7.28 -9.61 -57.51
CA ALA A 735 7.90 -10.83 -58.04
C ALA A 735 6.89 -11.76 -58.72
N VAL A 736 5.65 -11.87 -58.22
CA VAL A 736 4.61 -12.69 -58.86
C VAL A 736 4.10 -12.00 -60.13
N LEU A 737 3.91 -10.69 -60.08
CA LEU A 737 3.45 -9.89 -61.21
C LEU A 737 4.49 -9.85 -62.34
N LEU A 738 5.77 -9.62 -61.99
CA LEU A 738 6.90 -9.71 -62.91
C LEU A 738 7.09 -11.15 -63.40
N GLY A 739 6.91 -12.17 -62.55
CA GLY A 739 6.96 -13.58 -62.96
C GLY A 739 5.91 -13.93 -64.01
N ILE A 740 4.68 -13.43 -63.87
CA ILE A 740 3.61 -13.59 -64.87
C ILE A 740 3.97 -12.84 -66.16
N ILE A 741 4.48 -11.60 -66.05
CA ILE A 741 4.86 -10.79 -67.22
C ILE A 741 6.03 -11.45 -67.98
N PHE A 742 7.12 -11.80 -67.30
CA PHE A 742 8.29 -12.43 -67.91
C PHE A 742 8.01 -13.86 -68.38
N GLY A 743 7.19 -14.63 -67.64
CA GLY A 743 6.72 -15.95 -68.08
C GLY A 743 5.86 -15.86 -69.34
N GLY A 744 4.92 -14.90 -69.40
CA GLY A 744 4.10 -14.62 -70.57
C GLY A 744 4.93 -14.18 -71.77
N LEU A 745 5.88 -13.25 -71.58
CA LEU A 745 6.81 -12.81 -72.62
C LEU A 745 7.69 -13.97 -73.14
N GLY A 746 8.12 -14.86 -72.24
CA GLY A 746 8.87 -16.07 -72.61
C GLY A 746 8.06 -17.02 -73.50
N ILE A 747 6.78 -17.24 -73.21
CA ILE A 747 5.87 -18.05 -74.04
C ILE A 747 5.69 -17.42 -75.43
N VAL A 748 5.48 -16.10 -75.50
CA VAL A 748 5.33 -15.38 -76.77
C VAL A 748 6.60 -15.49 -77.63
N ALA A 749 7.78 -15.36 -77.02
CA ALA A 749 9.04 -15.54 -77.72
C ALA A 749 9.19 -16.98 -78.25
N LEU A 750 8.80 -17.98 -77.47
CA LEU A 750 8.87 -19.39 -77.87
C LEU A 750 7.91 -19.72 -79.01
N ILE A 751 6.67 -19.21 -78.96
CA ILE A 751 5.70 -19.32 -80.06
C ILE A 751 6.24 -18.62 -81.31
N SER A 752 6.86 -17.45 -81.17
CA SER A 752 7.46 -16.71 -82.29
C SER A 752 8.61 -17.48 -82.93
N ILE A 753 9.48 -18.11 -82.13
CA ILE A 753 10.57 -18.97 -82.61
C ILE A 753 10.00 -20.19 -83.33
N VAL A 754 9.01 -20.88 -82.76
CA VAL A 754 8.35 -22.03 -83.41
C VAL A 754 7.69 -21.60 -84.71
N TYR A 755 7.01 -20.46 -84.74
CA TYR A 755 6.41 -19.90 -85.95
C TYR A 755 7.47 -19.60 -87.02
N VAL A 756 8.60 -18.99 -86.66
CA VAL A 756 9.72 -18.74 -87.59
C VAL A 756 10.34 -20.04 -88.09
N LEU A 757 10.50 -21.05 -87.25
CA LEU A 757 11.02 -22.37 -87.65
C LEU A 757 10.06 -23.11 -88.59
N LEU A 758 8.74 -23.05 -88.33
CA LEU A 758 7.71 -23.60 -89.21
C LEU A 758 7.62 -22.82 -90.52
N HIS A 759 7.77 -21.50 -90.49
CA HIS A 759 7.81 -20.66 -91.70
C HIS A 759 9.09 -20.90 -92.52
N ARG A 760 10.24 -21.13 -91.88
CA ARG A 760 11.48 -21.55 -92.55
C ARG A 760 11.34 -22.93 -93.19
N ARG A 761 10.68 -23.89 -92.52
CA ARG A 761 10.33 -25.19 -93.12
C ARG A 761 9.38 -25.04 -94.33
N ARG A 762 8.39 -24.14 -94.27
CA ARG A 762 7.51 -23.86 -95.41
C ARG A 762 8.25 -23.20 -96.60
N LYS A 763 9.18 -22.28 -96.35
CA LYS A 763 10.02 -21.69 -97.42
C LYS A 763 11.02 -22.70 -98.00
N GLY A 764 11.53 -23.64 -97.21
CA GLY A 764 12.38 -24.74 -97.70
C GLY A 764 11.66 -25.73 -98.63
N ASN A 765 10.35 -25.96 -98.42
CA ASN A 765 9.54 -26.82 -99.28
C ASN A 765 8.99 -26.14 -100.55
N MET A 766 9.16 -24.81 -100.72
CA MET A 766 8.75 -24.09 -101.93
C MET A 766 9.87 -23.91 -102.96
N THR A 767 11.12 -24.30 -102.66
CA THR A 767 12.26 -24.25 -103.58
C THR A 767 12.59 -25.59 -104.26
N MET A 768 11.71 -26.59 -104.16
CA MET A 768 11.97 -27.93 -104.69
C MET A 768 10.96 -28.42 -105.75
N TRP A 769 10.22 -27.52 -106.41
CA TRP A 769 9.40 -27.80 -107.61
C TRP A 769 9.41 -26.61 -108.59
N SER A 770 10.54 -26.32 -109.22
CA SER A 770 10.59 -25.68 -110.55
C SER A 770 12.01 -25.71 -111.13
N SER A 771 12.37 -26.79 -111.83
CA SER A 771 13.24 -26.79 -113.03
C SER A 771 13.78 -28.20 -113.32
N GLN A 772 13.20 -28.86 -114.31
CA GLN A 772 13.92 -29.74 -115.24
C GLN A 772 13.75 -29.14 -116.65
N PRO A 773 14.75 -29.32 -117.51
CA PRO A 773 14.52 -30.16 -118.68
C PRO A 773 14.98 -31.60 -118.46
#